data_AF-I9KIJ8-F1
#
_entry.id   AF-I9KIJ8-F1
#
_cell.length_a   1.000
_cell.length_b   1.000
_cell.length_c   1.000
_cell.angle_alpha   90.00
_cell.angle_beta   90.00
_cell.angle_gamma   90.00
#
_symmetry.space_group_name_H-M   'P 1'
#
loop_
_entity.id
_entity.type
_entity.pdbx_description
1 polymer ?
#
loop_
_entity_poly.entity_id
_entity_poly.type
_entity_poly.pdbx_seq_one_letter_code
_entity_poly.pdbx_strand_id
1 'polypeptide(L)'
;MFTDVRLREVWSHLESGGAQALTLDVFDTLLWRMVPEPTHAFVLLGHRLADAGHLPPSVSPGEFARLRVHGEHVARMHAHDARGTHEVRLDEIWQVLAPALPGTAGVQDLIDAEVAVERELCRADLAVVELAELAMTKLGLPVYLLSDTYFSASQLERLLNRPELSGVQFTRIFTSSDAGTSKSDGLFRHMLAASSLQPSRVVHLGDHPVADVEGAREHGLVAIHYPKYAGSLRHTLDLEGLRNQPSDDAPIDPVDGDFGMTALRARTLHRADALAVPAGLRRYWETGATVFGPVFAGFAEWAVERARDFGADHIHCLMREGDFLSRLLVDPGEDVGISVSTMWASRQVCALSNVFEGSPEELRSFLVRRHAPSVGQLLRQLGVRLDNVAGISALADRRLDVPGLLDDTLEALCSDERIRSEIVLTATRLRERYVRYLDSQLPETGRVVFLDLGWGGTIQALLTRLLAATGRKLDILGLYLATNQAAMSHRLAGMELEGYVASGGQPETMANQLMRSPEVLEQLCMPDVGSLVSFDEMSNPVLSIDRTSRTQVAQRAAVQDGILAFQREWLRYRRSETPMPSLASAGARRAGLRMLTRFVARPTAAEAAAFGSWAHDDNFGSDASEGLLPPELVRRMPYLTPADIDRISMRELYWPAGVAGVANRPLAVISGLAAAAGVPPEEVSPEAAAGPVEVYVDTGADFVNGVKETALTRSARDGLSLVRLSAQAVGARRIRIDPAGRRGLLRLDWLTLSFHINNIAEPYKVTITSLDDPAQQLALVGLRLLQPNLVEILGDDPQLVYTIDLASQPHLAGVYALDVEMAFGWMGIRGDPLILPMAGPGRDGLPVRAARKIRRELGGLR
;
A
#
# COMPACT_ATOMS: atom_id res chain seq x y z
N MET A 1 22.22 -20.35 -20.65
CA MET A 1 22.38 -18.87 -20.58
C MET A 1 21.99 -18.47 -19.17
N PHE A 2 22.83 -17.71 -18.47
CA PHE A 2 22.61 -17.35 -17.06
C PHE A 2 21.26 -16.67 -16.82
N THR A 3 20.64 -17.03 -15.70
CA THR A 3 19.37 -16.46 -15.23
C THR A 3 19.52 -14.99 -14.83
N ASP A 4 20.63 -14.64 -14.16
CA ASP A 4 21.06 -13.26 -13.94
C ASP A 4 21.81 -12.73 -15.17
N VAL A 5 21.30 -11.66 -15.75
CA VAL A 5 21.80 -11.10 -17.01
C VAL A 5 23.16 -10.42 -16.86
N ARG A 6 23.51 -9.97 -15.66
CA ARG A 6 24.80 -9.32 -15.37
C ARG A 6 25.97 -10.29 -15.56
N LEU A 7 25.75 -11.57 -15.32
CA LEU A 7 26.78 -12.61 -15.44
C LEU A 7 27.10 -12.98 -16.90
N ARG A 8 26.27 -12.56 -17.86
CA ARG A 8 26.51 -12.83 -19.30
C ARG A 8 27.75 -12.11 -19.82
N GLU A 9 27.98 -10.88 -19.36
CA GLU A 9 29.19 -10.12 -19.69
C GLU A 9 30.43 -10.82 -19.12
N VAL A 10 30.36 -11.27 -17.86
CA VAL A 10 31.44 -12.01 -17.20
C VAL A 10 31.78 -13.27 -17.99
N TRP A 11 30.78 -14.08 -18.31
CA TRP A 11 30.98 -15.29 -19.09
C TRP A 11 31.58 -15.01 -20.46
N SER A 12 31.12 -13.97 -21.17
CA SER A 12 31.67 -13.59 -22.47
C SER A 12 33.16 -13.24 -22.39
N HIS A 13 33.60 -12.57 -21.32
CA HIS A 13 35.01 -12.27 -21.11
C HIS A 13 35.82 -13.55 -20.83
N LEU A 14 35.29 -14.44 -19.99
CA LEU A 14 35.96 -15.71 -19.66
C LEU A 14 36.09 -16.65 -20.87
N GLU A 15 35.03 -16.79 -21.67
CA GLU A 15 34.96 -17.73 -22.80
C GLU A 15 35.78 -17.27 -24.02
N SER A 16 36.07 -15.97 -24.15
CA SER A 16 36.83 -15.40 -25.28
C SER A 16 38.28 -15.91 -25.44
N GLY A 17 38.76 -16.80 -24.55
CA GLY A 17 40.06 -17.46 -24.60
C GLY A 17 41.24 -16.62 -24.11
N GLY A 18 40.98 -15.39 -23.66
CA GLY A 18 41.99 -14.47 -23.12
C GLY A 18 42.17 -14.51 -21.61
N ALA A 19 41.19 -15.03 -20.86
CA ALA A 19 41.21 -15.03 -19.40
C ALA A 19 42.12 -16.14 -18.83
N GLN A 20 42.79 -15.83 -17.71
CA GLN A 20 43.64 -16.74 -16.94
C GLN A 20 43.05 -17.10 -15.57
N ALA A 21 42.16 -16.26 -15.03
CA ALA A 21 41.52 -16.49 -13.75
C ALA A 21 40.23 -15.69 -13.63
N LEU A 22 39.30 -16.20 -12.82
CA LEU A 22 38.16 -15.47 -12.28
C LEU A 22 38.48 -15.04 -10.85
N THR A 23 38.23 -13.79 -10.52
CA THR A 23 38.33 -13.28 -9.15
C THR A 23 36.96 -12.75 -8.73
N LEU A 24 36.53 -13.10 -7.52
CA LEU A 24 35.23 -12.71 -7.00
C LEU A 24 35.41 -11.92 -5.71
N ASP A 25 34.62 -10.86 -5.56
CA ASP A 25 34.32 -10.36 -4.23
C ASP A 25 33.45 -11.35 -3.43
N VAL A 26 33.57 -11.29 -2.10
CA VAL A 26 32.86 -12.18 -1.19
C VAL A 26 31.48 -11.66 -0.80
N PHE A 27 31.34 -10.39 -0.39
CA PHE A 27 30.12 -9.90 0.27
C PHE A 27 29.26 -9.06 -0.67
N ASP A 28 27.95 -9.27 -0.64
CA ASP A 28 27.01 -8.70 -1.63
C ASP A 28 27.32 -9.10 -3.11
N THR A 29 28.28 -10.01 -3.31
CA THR A 29 28.66 -10.66 -4.58
C THR A 29 28.48 -12.19 -4.49
N LEU A 30 29.45 -12.94 -3.96
CA LEU A 30 29.36 -14.40 -3.80
C LEU A 30 28.40 -14.82 -2.68
N LEU A 31 28.44 -14.09 -1.57
CA LEU A 31 27.56 -14.23 -0.41
C LEU A 31 26.73 -12.97 -0.27
N TRP A 32 25.44 -13.12 0.00
CA TRP A 32 24.56 -12.01 0.36
C TRP A 32 23.96 -12.28 1.74
N ARG A 33 23.45 -11.25 2.42
CA ARG A 33 22.95 -11.38 3.80
C ARG A 33 21.43 -11.33 3.86
N MET A 34 20.86 -12.02 4.84
CA MET A 34 19.45 -11.90 5.25
C MET A 34 19.20 -10.66 6.11
N VAL A 35 19.96 -9.59 5.85
CA VAL A 35 19.72 -8.27 6.41
C VAL A 35 19.93 -7.23 5.30
N PRO A 36 19.23 -6.09 5.32
CA PRO A 36 19.34 -5.13 4.25
C PRO A 36 20.75 -4.53 4.11
N GLU A 37 21.34 -4.11 5.24
CA GLU A 37 22.66 -3.49 5.30
C GLU A 37 23.56 -4.29 6.26
N PRO A 38 24.88 -4.41 6.01
CA PRO A 38 25.76 -5.26 6.81
C PRO A 38 25.75 -4.91 8.31
N THR A 39 25.65 -3.62 8.63
CA THR A 39 25.59 -3.13 10.01
C THR A 39 24.34 -3.59 10.78
N HIS A 40 23.28 -4.02 10.09
CA HIS A 40 22.12 -4.62 10.74
C HIS A 40 22.42 -6.01 11.31
N ALA A 41 23.43 -6.73 10.81
CA ALA A 41 23.87 -8.00 11.41
C ALA A 41 24.31 -7.80 12.87
N PHE A 42 24.85 -6.61 13.21
CA PHE A 42 25.24 -6.29 14.58
C PHE A 42 24.07 -6.16 15.55
N VAL A 43 22.87 -5.82 15.06
CA VAL A 43 21.65 -5.81 15.89
C VAL A 43 21.29 -7.24 16.29
N LEU A 44 21.34 -8.17 15.32
CA LEU A 44 21.09 -9.59 15.58
C LEU A 44 22.16 -10.21 16.47
N LEU A 45 23.43 -9.85 16.27
CA LEU A 45 24.51 -10.22 17.19
C LEU A 45 24.23 -9.70 18.61
N GLY A 46 23.78 -8.45 18.75
CA GLY A 46 23.36 -7.89 20.04
C GLY A 46 22.26 -8.72 20.70
N HIS A 47 21.25 -9.16 19.95
CA HIS A 47 20.22 -10.06 20.48
C HIS A 47 20.79 -11.40 20.92
N ARG A 48 21.64 -12.04 20.12
CA ARG A 48 22.28 -13.32 20.49
C ARG A 48 23.14 -13.20 21.74
N LEU A 49 23.90 -12.11 21.87
CA LEU A 49 24.71 -11.84 23.06
C LEU A 49 23.83 -11.58 24.28
N ALA A 50 22.74 -10.83 24.14
CA ALA A 50 21.78 -10.60 25.22
C ALA A 50 21.13 -11.91 25.70
N ASP A 51 20.65 -12.74 24.77
CA ASP A 51 20.03 -14.03 25.08
C ASP A 51 21.02 -15.00 25.77
N ALA A 52 22.31 -14.94 25.40
CA ALA A 52 23.38 -15.70 26.02
C ALA A 52 23.87 -15.12 27.37
N GLY A 53 23.35 -13.96 27.82
CA GLY A 53 23.83 -13.27 29.01
C GLY A 53 25.22 -12.64 28.86
N HIS A 54 25.67 -12.44 27.62
CA HIS A 54 26.93 -11.80 27.25
C HIS A 54 26.76 -10.32 26.87
N LEU A 55 25.57 -9.76 27.01
CA LEU A 55 25.34 -8.31 26.89
C LEU A 55 24.93 -7.75 28.26
N PRO A 56 25.57 -6.67 28.75
CA PRO A 56 25.14 -6.04 29.99
C PRO A 56 23.67 -5.60 29.90
N PRO A 57 22.84 -5.78 30.95
CA PRO A 57 21.42 -5.38 30.92
C PRO A 57 21.17 -3.89 30.65
N SER A 58 22.20 -3.04 30.82
CA SER A 58 22.15 -1.61 30.54
C SER A 58 22.37 -1.26 29.07
N VAL A 59 22.74 -2.21 28.22
CA VAL A 59 23.05 -1.99 26.81
C VAL A 59 22.01 -2.74 25.98
N SER A 60 21.24 -2.02 25.17
CA SER A 60 20.30 -2.66 24.25
C SER A 60 21.03 -3.26 23.03
N PRO A 61 20.43 -4.24 22.33
CA PRO A 61 20.98 -4.75 21.06
C PRO A 61 21.26 -3.65 20.03
N GLY A 62 20.39 -2.65 19.91
CA GLY A 62 20.57 -1.51 19.03
C GLY A 62 21.71 -0.58 19.48
N GLU A 63 21.88 -0.36 20.78
CA GLU A 63 23.03 0.38 21.32
C GLU A 63 24.34 -0.38 21.08
N PHE A 64 24.36 -1.69 21.33
CA PHE A 64 25.50 -2.56 21.02
C PHE A 64 25.87 -2.48 19.55
N ALA A 65 24.90 -2.53 18.63
CA ALA A 65 25.18 -2.44 17.20
C ALA A 65 25.90 -1.11 16.84
N ARG A 66 25.51 0.00 17.46
CA ARG A 66 26.21 1.29 17.29
C ARG A 66 27.59 1.29 17.92
N LEU A 67 27.75 0.70 19.10
CA LEU A 67 29.07 0.50 19.73
C LEU A 67 29.98 -0.33 18.83
N ARG A 68 29.47 -1.40 18.20
CA ARG A 68 30.22 -2.26 17.29
C ARG A 68 30.70 -1.52 16.04
N VAL A 69 29.86 -0.66 15.45
CA VAL A 69 30.25 0.21 14.33
C VAL A 69 31.32 1.22 14.77
N HIS A 70 31.13 1.86 15.92
CA HIS A 70 32.08 2.84 16.44
C HIS A 70 33.43 2.21 16.83
N GLY A 71 33.39 1.03 17.44
CA GLY A 71 34.57 0.26 17.83
C GLY A 71 35.44 -0.12 16.65
N GLU A 72 34.83 -0.46 15.51
CA GLU A 72 35.58 -0.65 14.26
C GLU A 72 36.25 0.63 13.80
N HIS A 73 35.54 1.76 13.79
CA HIS A 73 36.13 3.05 13.41
C HIS A 73 37.33 3.41 14.29
N VAL A 74 37.21 3.24 15.61
CA VAL A 74 38.31 3.47 16.57
C VAL A 74 39.47 2.51 16.32
N ALA A 75 39.20 1.22 16.09
CA ALA A 75 40.25 0.24 15.75
C ALA A 75 40.99 0.64 14.47
N ARG A 76 40.28 1.13 13.44
CA ARG A 76 40.88 1.60 12.17
C ARG A 76 41.75 2.84 12.38
N MET A 77 41.40 3.70 13.33
CA MET A 77 42.25 4.84 13.72
C MET A 77 43.52 4.38 14.44
N HIS A 78 43.41 3.45 15.40
CA HIS A 78 44.58 2.87 16.07
C HIS A 78 45.52 2.16 15.09
N ALA A 79 44.97 1.44 14.10
CA ALA A 79 45.75 0.79 13.05
C ALA A 79 46.47 1.82 12.16
N HIS A 80 45.82 2.93 11.84
CA HIS A 80 46.44 4.00 11.06
C HIS A 80 47.63 4.61 11.80
N ASP A 81 47.44 4.95 13.07
CA ASP A 81 48.48 5.56 13.90
C ASP A 81 49.67 4.60 14.13
N ALA A 82 49.39 3.30 14.31
CA ALA A 82 50.43 2.30 14.61
C ALA A 82 51.12 1.72 13.37
N ARG A 83 50.39 1.56 12.26
CA ARG A 83 50.84 0.80 11.08
C ARG A 83 50.66 1.53 9.74
N GLY A 84 50.07 2.74 9.74
CA GLY A 84 49.81 3.51 8.52
C GLY A 84 48.73 2.91 7.62
N THR A 85 47.90 1.99 8.13
CA THR A 85 46.82 1.34 7.37
C THR A 85 45.50 1.44 8.12
N HIS A 86 44.39 1.56 7.40
CA HIS A 86 43.05 1.48 7.98
C HIS A 86 42.50 0.05 8.01
N GLU A 87 43.28 -0.95 7.59
CA GLU A 87 42.89 -2.35 7.70
C GLU A 87 43.10 -2.89 9.11
N VAL A 88 42.05 -3.55 9.61
CA VAL A 88 41.96 -4.08 10.98
C VAL A 88 41.48 -5.51 10.97
N ARG A 89 41.87 -6.27 11.98
CA ARG A 89 41.37 -7.63 12.22
C ARG A 89 40.25 -7.60 13.26
N LEU A 90 39.38 -8.61 13.21
CA LEU A 90 38.23 -8.71 14.10
C LEU A 90 38.62 -8.72 15.60
N ASP A 91 39.77 -9.29 15.95
CA ASP A 91 40.27 -9.29 17.33
C ASP A 91 40.66 -7.88 17.82
N GLU A 92 41.20 -7.04 16.95
CA GLU A 92 41.52 -5.64 17.28
C GLU A 92 40.23 -4.84 17.56
N ILE A 93 39.16 -5.11 16.81
CA ILE A 93 37.86 -4.49 17.03
C ILE A 93 37.28 -4.92 18.38
N TRP A 94 37.29 -6.22 18.68
CA TRP A 94 36.75 -6.73 19.95
C TRP A 94 37.58 -6.28 21.17
N GLN A 95 38.89 -6.07 21.02
CA GLN A 95 39.71 -5.45 22.06
C GLN A 95 39.28 -4.01 22.38
N VAL A 96 38.87 -3.24 21.37
CA VAL A 96 38.31 -1.89 21.58
C VAL A 96 36.94 -1.95 22.26
N LEU A 97 36.14 -2.98 21.99
CA LEU A 97 34.78 -3.12 22.53
C LEU A 97 34.74 -3.67 23.96
N ALA A 98 35.69 -4.52 24.35
CA ALA A 98 35.69 -5.21 25.63
C ALA A 98 35.45 -4.29 26.86
N PRO A 99 36.02 -3.07 26.95
CA PRO A 99 35.74 -2.16 28.08
C PRO A 99 34.28 -1.69 28.17
N ALA A 100 33.57 -1.61 27.04
CA ALA A 100 32.15 -1.25 26.99
C ALA A 100 31.22 -2.40 27.40
N LEU A 101 31.78 -3.61 27.52
CA LEU A 101 31.07 -4.86 27.77
C LEU A 101 31.67 -5.56 29.01
N PRO A 102 31.55 -4.96 30.21
CA PRO A 102 32.11 -5.57 31.41
C PRO A 102 31.36 -6.86 31.79
N GLY A 103 32.11 -7.89 32.18
CA GLY A 103 31.54 -9.16 32.66
C GLY A 103 31.04 -10.11 31.56
N THR A 104 31.38 -9.84 30.30
CA THR A 104 31.02 -10.72 29.17
C THR A 104 31.98 -11.89 28.99
N ALA A 105 31.69 -12.77 28.03
CA ALA A 105 32.56 -13.87 27.64
C ALA A 105 33.97 -13.40 27.21
N GLY A 106 34.90 -14.35 27.07
CA GLY A 106 36.24 -14.04 26.56
C GLY A 106 36.16 -13.45 25.14
N VAL A 107 37.13 -12.61 24.78
CA VAL A 107 37.20 -11.98 23.45
C VAL A 107 37.08 -13.01 22.32
N GLN A 108 37.69 -14.19 22.48
CA GLN A 108 37.61 -15.25 21.48
C GLN A 108 36.18 -15.79 21.31
N ASP A 109 35.43 -15.98 22.41
CA ASP A 109 34.05 -16.44 22.36
C ASP A 109 33.15 -15.41 21.64
N LEU A 110 33.40 -14.12 21.87
CA LEU A 110 32.69 -13.02 21.22
C LEU A 110 33.00 -12.93 19.72
N ILE A 111 34.26 -13.14 19.33
CA ILE A 111 34.68 -13.25 17.92
C ILE A 111 33.96 -14.44 17.26
N ASP A 112 33.93 -15.59 17.92
CA ASP A 112 33.29 -16.79 17.38
C ASP A 112 31.77 -16.63 17.29
N ALA A 113 31.15 -15.91 18.24
CA ALA A 113 29.74 -15.53 18.16
C ALA A 113 29.45 -14.61 16.95
N GLU A 114 30.29 -13.59 16.69
CA GLU A 114 30.12 -12.72 15.53
C GLU A 114 30.27 -13.49 14.20
N VAL A 115 31.26 -14.38 14.10
CA VAL A 115 31.45 -15.22 12.91
C VAL A 115 30.30 -16.21 12.73
N ALA A 116 29.75 -16.77 13.82
CA ALA A 116 28.58 -17.65 13.76
C ALA A 116 27.34 -16.91 13.26
N VAL A 117 27.06 -15.72 13.79
CA VAL A 117 25.93 -14.88 13.34
C VAL A 117 26.09 -14.50 11.87
N GLU A 118 27.28 -14.08 11.45
CA GLU A 118 27.55 -13.76 10.05
C GLU A 118 27.27 -14.96 9.14
N ARG A 119 27.70 -16.16 9.56
CA ARG A 119 27.46 -17.41 8.83
C ARG A 119 25.97 -17.73 8.71
N GLU A 120 25.22 -17.59 9.80
CA GLU A 120 23.77 -17.82 9.84
C GLU A 120 23.03 -16.90 8.87
N LEU A 121 23.45 -15.63 8.80
CA LEU A 121 22.81 -14.61 7.97
C LEU A 121 23.24 -14.63 6.51
N CYS A 122 24.44 -15.09 6.19
CA CYS A 122 24.87 -15.20 4.81
C CYS A 122 24.08 -16.28 4.06
N ARG A 123 23.97 -16.12 2.74
CA ARG A 123 23.48 -17.09 1.76
C ARG A 123 24.35 -17.02 0.52
N ALA A 124 24.63 -18.17 -0.09
CA ALA A 124 25.37 -18.21 -1.34
C ALA A 124 24.51 -17.63 -2.48
N ASP A 125 25.13 -16.89 -3.38
CA ASP A 125 24.52 -16.46 -4.62
C ASP A 125 24.53 -17.61 -5.63
N LEU A 126 23.40 -18.31 -5.78
CA LEU A 126 23.31 -19.48 -6.64
C LEU A 126 23.68 -19.19 -8.11
N ALA A 127 23.57 -17.95 -8.60
CA ALA A 127 23.97 -17.60 -9.96
C ALA A 127 25.49 -17.37 -10.06
N VAL A 128 26.11 -16.73 -9.07
CA VAL A 128 27.56 -16.54 -9.00
C VAL A 128 28.30 -17.86 -8.71
N VAL A 129 27.69 -18.74 -7.90
CA VAL A 129 28.17 -20.11 -7.71
C VAL A 129 28.21 -20.86 -9.04
N GLU A 130 27.10 -20.86 -9.79
CA GLU A 130 27.04 -21.49 -11.12
C GLU A 130 28.12 -20.95 -12.05
N LEU A 131 28.36 -19.63 -12.03
CA LEU A 131 29.44 -19.00 -12.80
C LEU A 131 30.83 -19.53 -12.38
N ALA A 132 31.11 -19.62 -11.09
CA ALA A 132 32.39 -20.11 -10.57
C ALA A 132 32.62 -21.58 -10.93
N GLU A 133 31.61 -22.43 -10.75
CA GLU A 133 31.66 -23.84 -11.12
C GLU A 133 31.89 -24.03 -12.62
N LEU A 134 31.21 -23.24 -13.47
CA LEU A 134 31.39 -23.31 -14.92
C LEU A 134 32.77 -22.80 -15.34
N ALA A 135 33.29 -21.74 -14.73
CA ALA A 135 34.65 -21.26 -15.00
C ALA A 135 35.70 -22.34 -14.74
N MET A 136 35.55 -23.09 -13.64
CA MET A 136 36.44 -24.21 -13.32
C MET A 136 36.24 -25.41 -14.23
N THR A 137 35.00 -25.89 -14.36
CA THR A 137 34.72 -27.19 -14.99
C THR A 137 34.71 -27.14 -16.51
N LYS A 138 34.35 -26.00 -17.12
CA LYS A 138 34.29 -25.83 -18.58
C LYS A 138 35.54 -25.18 -19.16
N LEU A 139 36.11 -24.20 -18.45
CA LEU A 139 37.24 -23.42 -18.95
C LEU A 139 38.57 -23.76 -18.27
N GLY A 140 38.57 -24.56 -17.20
CA GLY A 140 39.78 -24.88 -16.45
C GLY A 140 40.41 -23.68 -15.75
N LEU A 141 39.62 -22.63 -15.49
CA LEU A 141 40.13 -21.39 -14.90
C LEU A 141 40.11 -21.48 -13.37
N PRO A 142 41.21 -21.11 -12.68
CA PRO A 142 41.21 -20.96 -11.23
C PRO A 142 40.31 -19.81 -10.79
N VAL A 143 39.67 -19.99 -9.64
CA VAL A 143 38.78 -19.00 -9.02
C VAL A 143 39.40 -18.53 -7.70
N TYR A 144 39.58 -17.22 -7.55
CA TYR A 144 40.14 -16.58 -6.36
C TYR A 144 39.11 -15.69 -5.68
N LEU A 145 39.22 -15.56 -4.35
CA LEU A 145 38.38 -14.65 -3.57
C LEU A 145 39.21 -13.47 -3.05
N LEU A 146 38.67 -12.26 -3.19
CA LEU A 146 39.27 -11.05 -2.63
C LEU A 146 38.20 -10.27 -1.89
N SER A 147 38.44 -9.87 -0.64
CA SER A 147 37.46 -9.10 0.13
C SER A 147 38.13 -8.05 1.00
N ASP A 148 37.59 -6.83 0.97
CA ASP A 148 37.91 -5.81 1.96
C ASP A 148 37.07 -6.07 3.21
N THR A 149 37.70 -6.67 4.22
CA THR A 149 37.00 -7.19 5.39
C THR A 149 37.92 -7.36 6.58
N TYR A 150 37.35 -7.19 7.78
CA TYR A 150 38.03 -7.48 9.05
C TYR A 150 38.12 -8.97 9.37
N PHE A 151 37.46 -9.84 8.59
CA PHE A 151 37.59 -11.29 8.73
C PHE A 151 38.92 -11.80 8.14
N SER A 152 39.59 -12.68 8.85
CA SER A 152 40.74 -13.42 8.29
C SER A 152 40.28 -14.43 7.25
N ALA A 153 41.21 -14.91 6.42
CA ALA A 153 40.94 -15.97 5.44
C ALA A 153 40.31 -17.21 6.10
N SER A 154 40.83 -17.65 7.26
CA SER A 154 40.28 -18.79 8.01
C SER A 154 38.87 -18.54 8.56
N GLN A 155 38.52 -17.29 8.90
CA GLN A 155 37.16 -16.94 9.31
C GLN A 155 36.21 -16.96 8.11
N LEU A 156 36.64 -16.43 6.95
CA LEU A 156 35.87 -16.51 5.71
C LEU A 156 35.66 -17.95 5.24
N GLU A 157 36.65 -18.84 5.38
CA GLU A 157 36.47 -20.27 5.09
C GLU A 157 35.31 -20.88 5.90
N ARG A 158 35.12 -20.47 7.17
CA ARG A 158 33.95 -20.89 7.96
C ARG A 158 32.63 -20.38 7.38
N LEU A 159 32.60 -19.16 6.85
CA LEU A 159 31.40 -18.61 6.21
C LEU A 159 31.09 -19.34 4.87
N LEU A 160 32.14 -19.65 4.10
CA LEU A 160 32.07 -20.27 2.78
C LEU A 160 31.85 -21.78 2.82
N ASN A 161 32.14 -22.46 3.93
CA ASN A 161 31.92 -23.90 4.07
C ASN A 161 30.42 -24.20 4.07
N ARG A 162 29.83 -24.41 2.90
CA ARG A 162 28.40 -24.61 2.69
C ARG A 162 28.14 -25.60 1.57
N PRO A 163 26.99 -26.31 1.60
CA PRO A 163 26.70 -27.31 0.58
C PRO A 163 26.64 -26.72 -0.83
N GLU A 164 26.10 -25.51 -0.99
CA GLU A 164 25.98 -24.84 -2.29
C GLU A 164 27.34 -24.50 -2.91
N LEU A 165 28.40 -24.45 -2.12
CA LEU A 165 29.76 -24.12 -2.58
C LEU A 165 30.64 -25.37 -2.70
N SER A 166 30.11 -26.57 -2.44
CA SER A 166 30.89 -27.81 -2.43
C SER A 166 31.51 -28.17 -3.78
N GLY A 167 30.90 -27.71 -4.89
CA GLY A 167 31.41 -27.88 -6.25
C GLY A 167 32.50 -26.86 -6.65
N VAL A 168 32.74 -25.83 -5.82
CA VAL A 168 33.69 -24.75 -6.12
C VAL A 168 34.94 -24.88 -5.25
N GLN A 169 36.08 -25.20 -5.86
CA GLN A 169 37.38 -25.18 -5.18
C GLN A 169 38.07 -23.85 -5.39
N PHE A 170 37.93 -22.96 -4.41
CA PHE A 170 38.64 -21.68 -4.41
C PHE A 170 40.16 -21.89 -4.30
N THR A 171 40.91 -21.30 -5.23
CA THR A 171 42.36 -21.46 -5.31
C THR A 171 43.08 -20.80 -4.13
N ARG A 172 42.62 -19.60 -3.76
CA ARG A 172 43.10 -18.87 -2.56
C ARG A 172 42.13 -17.75 -2.19
N ILE A 173 42.09 -17.43 -0.91
CA ILE A 173 41.34 -16.30 -0.34
C ILE A 173 42.34 -15.22 0.08
N PHE A 174 42.09 -13.98 -0.33
CA PHE A 174 42.84 -12.80 0.06
C PHE A 174 41.91 -11.83 0.79
N THR A 175 42.27 -11.43 2.01
CA THR A 175 41.51 -10.44 2.78
C THR A 175 42.37 -9.22 3.03
N SER A 176 41.73 -8.04 3.07
CA SER A 176 42.43 -6.79 3.36
C SER A 176 43.04 -6.77 4.76
N SER A 177 42.37 -7.39 5.74
CA SER A 177 42.86 -7.53 7.12
C SER A 177 44.13 -8.39 7.23
N ASP A 178 44.25 -9.47 6.47
CA ASP A 178 45.47 -10.31 6.47
C ASP A 178 46.61 -9.66 5.65
N ALA A 179 46.27 -8.94 4.57
CA ALA A 179 47.25 -8.26 3.72
C ALA A 179 47.68 -6.87 4.23
N GLY A 180 46.91 -6.27 5.13
CA GLY A 180 47.10 -4.90 5.63
C GLY A 180 46.80 -3.80 4.59
N THR A 181 46.12 -4.12 3.49
CA THR A 181 45.82 -3.18 2.38
C THR A 181 44.48 -3.51 1.72
N SER A 182 43.72 -2.48 1.36
CA SER A 182 42.44 -2.58 0.66
C SER A 182 42.61 -2.97 -0.81
N LYS A 183 41.52 -3.33 -1.49
CA LYS A 183 41.49 -3.54 -2.95
C LYS A 183 41.96 -2.32 -3.73
N SER A 184 41.47 -1.14 -3.37
CA SER A 184 41.84 0.12 -4.01
C SER A 184 43.34 0.40 -3.85
N ASP A 185 43.93 0.08 -2.70
CA ASP A 185 45.32 0.44 -2.41
C ASP A 185 46.35 -0.61 -2.91
N GLY A 186 46.05 -1.91 -2.77
CA GLY A 186 47.08 -2.92 -3.03
C GLY A 186 46.69 -4.41 -2.94
N LEU A 187 45.48 -4.78 -2.55
CA LEU A 187 45.10 -6.19 -2.40
C LEU A 187 45.15 -6.94 -3.75
N PHE A 188 44.73 -6.30 -4.84
CA PHE A 188 44.87 -6.86 -6.19
C PHE A 188 46.34 -7.10 -6.56
N ARG A 189 47.23 -6.15 -6.24
CA ARG A 189 48.68 -6.29 -6.47
C ARG A 189 49.25 -7.46 -5.68
N HIS A 190 48.83 -7.62 -4.42
CA HIS A 190 49.25 -8.73 -3.57
C HIS A 190 48.83 -10.07 -4.16
N MET A 191 47.58 -10.18 -4.63
CA MET A 191 47.06 -11.38 -5.30
C MET A 191 47.81 -11.70 -6.60
N LEU A 192 48.05 -10.70 -7.45
CA LEU A 192 48.76 -10.85 -8.72
C LEU A 192 50.20 -11.35 -8.49
N ALA A 193 50.90 -10.78 -7.50
CA ALA A 193 52.24 -11.18 -7.12
C ALA A 193 52.28 -12.63 -6.58
N ALA A 194 51.29 -13.02 -5.78
CA ALA A 194 51.18 -14.37 -5.23
C ALA A 194 50.78 -15.45 -6.27
N SER A 195 50.15 -15.04 -7.38
CA SER A 195 49.52 -15.96 -8.34
C SER A 195 50.18 -15.98 -9.71
N SER A 196 51.16 -15.11 -9.97
CA SER A 196 51.88 -15.00 -11.27
C SER A 196 50.94 -14.79 -12.48
N LEU A 197 49.82 -14.09 -12.27
CA LEU A 197 48.80 -13.83 -13.30
C LEU A 197 49.08 -12.52 -14.04
N GLN A 198 48.71 -12.45 -15.32
CA GLN A 198 48.75 -11.20 -16.07
C GLN A 198 47.50 -10.37 -15.77
N PRO A 199 47.61 -9.11 -15.30
CA PRO A 199 46.46 -8.32 -14.86
C PRO A 199 45.34 -8.23 -15.92
N SER A 200 45.71 -7.91 -17.17
CA SER A 200 44.77 -7.80 -18.30
C SER A 200 44.01 -9.08 -18.66
N ARG A 201 44.39 -10.22 -18.07
CA ARG A 201 43.78 -11.54 -18.28
C ARG A 201 43.03 -12.03 -17.05
N VAL A 202 42.87 -11.21 -16.01
CA VAL A 202 42.08 -11.55 -14.84
C VAL A 202 40.75 -10.80 -14.93
N VAL A 203 39.65 -11.55 -14.81
CA VAL A 203 38.30 -10.99 -14.75
C VAL A 203 37.88 -10.90 -13.30
N HIS A 204 37.47 -9.71 -12.86
CA HIS A 204 36.97 -9.44 -11.52
C HIS A 204 35.48 -9.12 -11.53
N LEU A 205 34.73 -9.76 -10.62
CA LEU A 205 33.32 -9.50 -10.36
C LEU A 205 33.17 -9.04 -8.91
N GLY A 206 32.58 -7.86 -8.71
CA GLY A 206 32.29 -7.32 -7.38
C GLY A 206 31.23 -6.21 -7.40
N ASP A 207 30.68 -5.89 -6.23
CA ASP A 207 29.51 -5.01 -6.09
C ASP A 207 29.86 -3.54 -5.86
N HIS A 208 31.07 -3.27 -5.36
CA HIS A 208 31.45 -1.94 -4.93
C HIS A 208 32.12 -1.15 -6.07
N PRO A 209 31.55 0.00 -6.50
CA PRO A 209 32.03 0.71 -7.68
C PRO A 209 33.48 1.24 -7.53
N VAL A 210 33.90 1.59 -6.32
CA VAL A 210 35.29 2.04 -6.07
C VAL A 210 36.21 0.84 -5.87
N ALA A 211 36.06 0.09 -4.77
CA ALA A 211 36.93 -1.04 -4.45
C ALA A 211 37.03 -2.12 -5.55
N ASP A 212 35.91 -2.56 -6.12
CA ASP A 212 35.90 -3.70 -7.05
C ASP A 212 36.05 -3.27 -8.51
N VAL A 213 35.56 -2.09 -8.90
CA VAL A 213 35.55 -1.68 -10.31
C VAL A 213 36.70 -0.74 -10.61
N GLU A 214 36.79 0.39 -9.92
CA GLU A 214 37.89 1.35 -10.10
C GLU A 214 39.23 0.75 -9.65
N GLY A 215 39.31 0.23 -8.42
CA GLY A 215 40.53 -0.36 -7.87
C GLY A 215 41.06 -1.54 -8.70
N ALA A 216 40.19 -2.40 -9.23
CA ALA A 216 40.60 -3.47 -10.12
C ALA A 216 41.14 -2.95 -11.46
N ARG A 217 40.49 -1.95 -12.06
CA ARG A 217 40.91 -1.34 -13.33
C ARG A 217 42.24 -0.59 -13.20
N GLU A 218 42.46 0.10 -12.09
CA GLU A 218 43.75 0.77 -11.78
C GLU A 218 44.91 -0.23 -11.70
N HIS A 219 44.62 -1.45 -11.26
CA HIS A 219 45.58 -2.56 -11.24
C HIS A 219 45.65 -3.34 -12.57
N GLY A 220 44.89 -2.94 -13.59
CA GLY A 220 44.92 -3.49 -14.94
C GLY A 220 44.04 -4.72 -15.17
N LEU A 221 43.11 -5.03 -14.25
CA LEU A 221 42.15 -6.14 -14.39
C LEU A 221 40.94 -5.75 -15.25
N VAL A 222 40.26 -6.75 -15.80
CA VAL A 222 38.94 -6.59 -16.41
C VAL A 222 37.89 -6.63 -15.30
N ALA A 223 37.28 -5.49 -14.96
CA ALA A 223 36.33 -5.39 -13.86
C ALA A 223 34.88 -5.21 -14.34
N ILE A 224 33.98 -6.06 -13.81
CA ILE A 224 32.55 -6.07 -14.10
C ILE A 224 31.78 -5.77 -12.82
N HIS A 225 30.87 -4.80 -12.89
CA HIS A 225 30.12 -4.34 -11.75
C HIS A 225 28.89 -5.21 -11.47
N TYR A 226 28.76 -5.69 -10.24
CA TYR A 226 27.65 -6.51 -9.76
C TYR A 226 26.87 -5.80 -8.64
N PRO A 227 26.10 -4.73 -8.95
CA PRO A 227 25.55 -3.86 -7.92
C PRO A 227 24.64 -4.59 -6.92
N LYS A 228 24.82 -4.31 -5.62
CA LYS A 228 23.92 -4.77 -4.55
C LYS A 228 22.47 -4.35 -4.76
N TYR A 229 22.24 -3.09 -5.12
CA TYR A 229 20.90 -2.53 -5.40
C TYR A 229 20.83 -1.92 -6.78
N ALA A 230 19.70 -2.10 -7.46
CA ALA A 230 19.41 -1.51 -8.75
C ALA A 230 18.42 -0.33 -8.67
N GLY A 231 18.68 0.71 -9.45
CA GLY A 231 17.70 1.72 -9.86
C GLY A 231 16.82 2.26 -8.72
N SER A 232 15.50 2.14 -8.88
CA SER A 232 14.49 2.70 -7.97
C SER A 232 14.33 1.94 -6.65
N LEU A 233 14.85 0.70 -6.53
CA LEU A 233 14.71 -0.09 -5.30
C LEU A 233 15.32 0.61 -4.09
N ARG A 234 16.44 1.33 -4.30
CA ARG A 234 17.13 2.05 -3.24
C ARG A 234 16.22 3.06 -2.54
N HIS A 235 15.45 3.83 -3.32
CA HIS A 235 14.48 4.78 -2.77
C HIS A 235 13.32 4.10 -2.05
N THR A 236 12.85 2.96 -2.55
CA THR A 236 11.83 2.14 -1.88
C THR A 236 12.32 1.65 -0.52
N LEU A 237 13.55 1.12 -0.44
CA LEU A 237 14.15 0.65 0.81
C LEU A 237 14.35 1.78 1.83
N ASP A 238 14.69 2.99 1.37
CA ASP A 238 14.80 4.18 2.23
C ASP A 238 13.44 4.53 2.87
N LEU A 239 12.36 4.52 2.09
CA LEU A 239 11.00 4.78 2.60
C LEU A 239 10.50 3.67 3.54
N GLU A 240 10.98 2.45 3.36
CA GLU A 240 10.72 1.31 4.26
C GLU A 240 11.60 1.34 5.53
N GLY A 241 12.57 2.26 5.61
CA GLY A 241 13.49 2.40 6.74
C GLY A 241 14.58 1.33 6.81
N LEU A 242 14.71 0.50 5.77
CA LEU A 242 15.61 -0.65 5.72
C LEU A 242 17.08 -0.25 5.49
N ARG A 243 17.36 1.01 5.17
CA ARG A 243 18.72 1.54 4.93
C ARG A 243 19.18 2.53 6.00
N ASN A 244 18.45 2.63 7.11
CA ASN A 244 18.82 3.46 8.23
C ASN A 244 20.01 2.85 9.00
N GLN A 245 20.60 3.64 9.90
CA GLN A 245 21.61 3.16 10.84
C GLN A 245 21.02 2.09 11.77
N PRO A 246 21.83 1.13 12.27
CA PRO A 246 21.33 0.11 13.18
C PRO A 246 20.77 0.73 14.47
N SER A 247 19.62 0.22 14.89
CA SER A 247 18.89 0.63 16.09
C SER A 247 17.88 -0.45 16.49
N ASP A 248 17.34 -0.35 17.71
CA ASP A 248 16.24 -1.21 18.17
C ASP A 248 14.95 -1.02 17.35
N ASP A 249 14.80 0.14 16.70
CA ASP A 249 13.67 0.47 15.83
C ASP A 249 13.88 0.01 14.37
N ALA A 250 15.00 -0.65 14.05
CA ALA A 250 15.26 -1.15 12.71
C ALA A 250 14.14 -2.14 12.32
N PRO A 251 13.55 -2.04 11.12
CA PRO A 251 12.39 -2.83 10.73
C PRO A 251 12.75 -4.26 10.29
N ILE A 252 13.57 -4.94 11.08
CA ILE A 252 14.07 -6.31 10.89
C ILE A 252 13.66 -7.20 12.07
N ASP A 253 13.60 -8.50 11.83
CA ASP A 253 13.38 -9.52 12.84
C ASP A 253 14.67 -9.79 13.64
N PRO A 254 14.59 -9.97 14.97
CA PRO A 254 15.77 -10.18 15.83
C PRO A 254 16.45 -11.54 15.61
N VAL A 255 15.79 -12.49 14.93
CA VAL A 255 16.33 -13.82 14.66
C VAL A 255 16.74 -13.94 13.20
N ASP A 256 15.83 -13.65 12.29
CA ASP A 256 15.99 -13.94 10.85
C ASP A 256 16.29 -12.71 9.98
N GLY A 257 16.43 -11.53 10.60
CA GLY A 257 16.72 -10.28 9.92
C GLY A 257 15.57 -9.84 9.01
N ASP A 258 15.80 -9.68 7.73
CA ASP A 258 14.74 -9.37 6.77
C ASP A 258 14.30 -10.59 5.95
N PHE A 259 14.61 -11.80 6.42
CA PHE A 259 14.29 -13.07 5.76
C PHE A 259 14.92 -13.19 4.36
N GLY A 260 15.92 -12.36 4.04
CA GLY A 260 16.54 -12.26 2.72
C GLY A 260 15.70 -11.56 1.66
N MET A 261 14.56 -10.96 2.04
CA MET A 261 13.67 -10.31 1.10
C MET A 261 14.36 -9.18 0.33
N THR A 262 15.18 -8.34 0.99
CA THR A 262 15.86 -7.23 0.30
C THR A 262 16.81 -7.71 -0.77
N ALA A 263 17.64 -8.71 -0.46
CA ALA A 263 18.57 -9.28 -1.41
C ALA A 263 17.85 -9.93 -2.59
N LEU A 264 16.79 -10.72 -2.34
CA LEU A 264 16.04 -11.37 -3.40
C LEU A 264 15.29 -10.36 -4.29
N ARG A 265 14.72 -9.30 -3.72
CA ARG A 265 14.11 -8.19 -4.48
C ARG A 265 15.11 -7.59 -5.47
N ALA A 266 16.35 -7.35 -5.04
CA ALA A 266 17.39 -6.80 -5.90
C ALA A 266 17.78 -7.78 -7.03
N ARG A 267 17.92 -9.06 -6.69
CA ARG A 267 18.27 -10.13 -7.64
C ARG A 267 17.20 -10.34 -8.71
N THR A 268 15.93 -10.33 -8.32
CA THR A 268 14.80 -10.49 -9.24
C THR A 268 14.85 -9.42 -10.35
N LEU A 269 15.25 -8.18 -10.04
CA LEU A 269 15.33 -7.08 -11.03
C LEU A 269 16.33 -7.32 -12.17
N HIS A 270 17.30 -8.21 -11.97
CA HIS A 270 18.34 -8.57 -12.93
C HIS A 270 18.11 -9.92 -13.62
N ARG A 271 16.96 -10.55 -13.41
CA ARG A 271 16.59 -11.76 -14.14
C ARG A 271 16.43 -11.51 -15.64
N ALA A 272 16.66 -12.54 -16.44
CA ALA A 272 16.41 -12.52 -17.88
C ALA A 272 14.98 -12.08 -18.23
N ASP A 273 13.99 -12.57 -17.48
CA ASP A 273 12.57 -12.23 -17.62
C ASP A 273 12.36 -10.71 -17.52
N ALA A 274 13.12 -10.04 -16.65
CA ALA A 274 13.02 -8.61 -16.42
C ALA A 274 13.39 -7.84 -17.70
N LEU A 275 14.48 -8.21 -18.39
CA LEU A 275 14.92 -7.54 -19.62
C LEU A 275 13.94 -7.72 -20.79
N ALA A 276 13.13 -8.77 -20.78
CA ALA A 276 12.14 -9.02 -21.81
C ALA A 276 10.90 -8.11 -21.69
N VAL A 277 10.73 -7.44 -20.54
CA VAL A 277 9.57 -6.57 -20.29
C VAL A 277 9.68 -5.28 -21.10
N PRO A 278 8.65 -4.90 -21.89
CA PRO A 278 8.64 -3.63 -22.62
C PRO A 278 8.81 -2.43 -21.69
N ALA A 279 9.50 -1.37 -22.16
CA ALA A 279 9.81 -0.19 -21.34
C ALA A 279 8.57 0.46 -20.70
N GLY A 280 7.44 0.52 -21.40
CA GLY A 280 6.18 1.07 -20.87
C GLY A 280 5.52 0.21 -19.79
N LEU A 281 5.89 -1.06 -19.67
CA LEU A 281 5.38 -2.01 -18.67
C LEU A 281 6.39 -2.29 -17.56
N ARG A 282 7.66 -1.91 -17.76
CA ARG A 282 8.77 -2.21 -16.86
C ARG A 282 8.48 -1.78 -15.42
N ARG A 283 7.90 -0.60 -15.21
CA ARG A 283 7.63 -0.11 -13.84
C ARG A 283 6.60 -0.96 -13.10
N TYR A 284 5.54 -1.40 -13.78
CA TYR A 284 4.52 -2.28 -13.22
C TYR A 284 5.12 -3.62 -12.82
N TRP A 285 5.93 -4.20 -13.69
CA TRP A 285 6.65 -5.44 -13.42
C TRP A 285 7.60 -5.32 -12.24
N GLU A 286 8.40 -4.25 -12.17
CA GLU A 286 9.33 -4.06 -11.07
C GLU A 286 8.61 -3.83 -9.72
N THR A 287 7.50 -3.08 -9.69
CA THR A 287 6.67 -2.97 -8.47
C THR A 287 6.08 -4.33 -8.09
N GLY A 288 5.64 -5.11 -9.08
CA GLY A 288 5.25 -6.52 -8.91
C GLY A 288 6.34 -7.34 -8.23
N ALA A 289 7.58 -7.29 -8.73
CA ALA A 289 8.70 -8.04 -8.20
C ALA A 289 9.20 -7.56 -6.83
N THR A 290 9.17 -6.24 -6.59
CA THR A 290 9.85 -5.64 -5.44
C THR A 290 8.93 -5.21 -4.30
N VAL A 291 7.62 -5.18 -4.50
CA VAL A 291 6.67 -4.77 -3.45
C VAL A 291 5.68 -5.89 -3.19
N PHE A 292 4.98 -6.33 -4.22
CA PHE A 292 3.94 -7.34 -4.10
C PHE A 292 4.53 -8.76 -4.04
N GLY A 293 5.62 -9.01 -4.76
CA GLY A 293 6.31 -10.30 -4.86
C GLY A 293 6.58 -10.97 -3.51
N PRO A 294 7.32 -10.31 -2.60
CA PRO A 294 7.59 -10.84 -1.26
C PRO A 294 6.32 -11.17 -0.48
N VAL A 295 5.30 -10.31 -0.58
CA VAL A 295 4.06 -10.45 0.17
C VAL A 295 3.22 -11.61 -0.35
N PHE A 296 3.05 -11.72 -1.66
CA PHE A 296 2.26 -12.78 -2.28
C PHE A 296 2.96 -14.15 -2.25
N ALA A 297 4.29 -14.19 -2.34
CA ALA A 297 5.06 -15.41 -2.12
C ALA A 297 4.87 -15.92 -0.69
N GLY A 298 4.96 -15.03 0.30
CA GLY A 298 4.69 -15.37 1.70
C GLY A 298 3.23 -15.72 1.98
N PHE A 299 2.27 -15.08 1.31
CA PHE A 299 0.85 -15.43 1.41
C PHE A 299 0.57 -16.84 0.88
N ALA A 300 1.17 -17.22 -0.24
CA ALA A 300 1.04 -18.56 -0.81
C ALA A 300 1.68 -19.63 0.10
N GLU A 301 2.90 -19.40 0.60
CA GLU A 301 3.57 -20.31 1.55
C GLU A 301 2.73 -20.47 2.83
N TRP A 302 2.28 -19.36 3.43
CA TRP A 302 1.43 -19.38 4.62
C TRP A 302 0.10 -20.10 4.39
N ALA A 303 -0.56 -19.86 3.26
CA ALA A 303 -1.86 -20.48 2.99
C ALA A 303 -1.75 -22.01 2.87
N VAL A 304 -0.69 -22.48 2.20
CA VAL A 304 -0.38 -23.91 2.06
C VAL A 304 -0.02 -24.53 3.41
N GLU A 305 0.83 -23.87 4.21
CA GLU A 305 1.15 -24.33 5.58
C GLU A 305 -0.11 -24.42 6.45
N ARG A 306 -0.99 -23.39 6.43
CA ARG A 306 -2.24 -23.39 7.21
C ARG A 306 -3.23 -24.44 6.76
N ALA A 307 -3.38 -24.68 5.46
CA ALA A 307 -4.24 -25.73 4.94
C ALA A 307 -3.75 -27.12 5.40
N ARG A 308 -2.43 -27.35 5.38
CA ARG A 308 -1.81 -28.58 5.88
C ARG A 308 -2.07 -28.77 7.38
N ASP A 309 -1.87 -27.74 8.19
CA ASP A 309 -2.11 -27.78 9.62
C ASP A 309 -3.58 -28.01 9.97
N PHE A 310 -4.49 -27.44 9.17
CA PHE A 310 -5.92 -27.71 9.26
C PHE A 310 -6.26 -29.15 8.82
N GLY A 311 -5.35 -29.83 8.13
CA GLY A 311 -5.54 -31.17 7.61
C GLY A 311 -6.47 -31.22 6.40
N ALA A 312 -6.43 -30.19 5.56
CA ALA A 312 -7.01 -30.19 4.23
C ALA A 312 -5.91 -30.49 3.18
N ASP A 313 -6.29 -31.19 2.12
CA ASP A 313 -5.45 -31.52 0.97
C ASP A 313 -5.78 -30.67 -0.27
N HIS A 314 -6.74 -29.75 -0.13
CA HIS A 314 -7.24 -28.92 -1.21
C HIS A 314 -7.56 -27.49 -0.76
N ILE A 315 -7.17 -26.51 -1.57
CA ILE A 315 -7.51 -25.09 -1.40
C ILE A 315 -8.35 -24.61 -2.59
N HIS A 316 -9.54 -24.08 -2.31
CA HIS A 316 -10.40 -23.45 -3.31
C HIS A 316 -10.21 -21.93 -3.30
N CYS A 317 -9.55 -21.40 -4.33
CA CYS A 317 -9.37 -19.96 -4.53
C CYS A 317 -10.66 -19.36 -5.11
N LEU A 318 -11.31 -18.47 -4.37
CA LEU A 318 -12.57 -17.86 -4.80
C LEU A 318 -12.33 -16.92 -6.00
N MET A 319 -13.09 -17.10 -7.07
CA MET A 319 -12.94 -16.37 -8.32
C MET A 319 -13.21 -14.87 -8.17
N ARG A 320 -12.65 -14.14 -9.14
CA ARG A 320 -12.29 -12.71 -9.18
C ARG A 320 -10.86 -12.43 -8.73
N GLU A 321 -10.38 -12.92 -7.61
CA GLU A 321 -8.96 -12.79 -7.26
C GLU A 321 -8.27 -14.17 -7.36
N GLY A 322 -9.07 -15.22 -7.21
CA GLY A 322 -8.61 -16.61 -7.14
C GLY A 322 -7.90 -17.15 -8.37
N ASP A 323 -8.12 -16.58 -9.57
CA ASP A 323 -7.40 -17.02 -10.78
C ASP A 323 -5.90 -16.77 -10.63
N PHE A 324 -5.51 -15.54 -10.31
CA PHE A 324 -4.12 -15.20 -10.05
C PHE A 324 -3.59 -15.87 -8.78
N LEU A 325 -4.37 -15.89 -7.70
CA LEU A 325 -3.94 -16.52 -6.45
C LEU A 325 -3.67 -18.02 -6.63
N SER A 326 -4.50 -18.74 -7.38
CA SER A 326 -4.29 -20.17 -7.63
C SER A 326 -2.94 -20.46 -8.28
N ARG A 327 -2.53 -19.63 -9.25
CA ARG A 327 -1.21 -19.72 -9.91
C ARG A 327 -0.04 -19.59 -8.93
N LEU A 328 -0.19 -18.76 -7.90
CA LEU A 328 0.82 -18.60 -6.84
C LEU A 328 0.88 -19.82 -5.91
N LEU A 329 -0.23 -20.50 -5.70
CA LEU A 329 -0.29 -21.63 -4.76
C LEU A 329 0.12 -22.98 -5.36
N VAL A 330 0.12 -23.13 -6.69
CA VAL A 330 0.44 -24.42 -7.36
C VAL A 330 1.80 -24.96 -6.91
N ASP A 331 2.89 -24.21 -7.14
CA ASP A 331 4.25 -24.66 -6.83
C ASP A 331 4.46 -24.99 -5.33
N PRO A 332 4.12 -24.10 -4.36
CA PRO A 332 4.27 -24.43 -2.94
C PRO A 332 3.29 -25.52 -2.48
N GLY A 333 2.10 -25.63 -3.10
CA GLY A 333 1.13 -26.69 -2.81
C GLY A 333 1.66 -28.07 -3.20
N GLU A 334 2.22 -28.19 -4.40
CA GLU A 334 2.84 -29.44 -4.89
C GLU A 334 3.96 -29.93 -3.95
N ASP A 335 4.78 -29.02 -3.42
CA ASP A 335 5.88 -29.34 -2.51
C ASP A 335 5.42 -30.07 -1.22
N VAL A 336 4.16 -29.91 -0.81
CA VAL A 336 3.60 -30.52 0.41
C VAL A 336 2.35 -31.37 0.17
N GLY A 337 1.99 -31.63 -1.09
CA GLY A 337 0.84 -32.45 -1.45
C GLY A 337 -0.52 -31.78 -1.27
N ILE A 338 -0.61 -30.46 -1.41
CA ILE A 338 -1.86 -29.69 -1.43
C ILE A 338 -2.22 -29.32 -2.86
N SER A 339 -3.42 -29.70 -3.27
CA SER A 339 -3.99 -29.34 -4.56
C SER A 339 -4.75 -28.02 -4.50
N VAL A 340 -4.83 -27.32 -5.63
CA VAL A 340 -5.41 -25.97 -5.71
C VAL A 340 -6.40 -25.93 -6.87
N SER A 341 -7.57 -25.35 -6.65
CA SER A 341 -8.54 -25.06 -7.70
C SER A 341 -9.11 -23.66 -7.57
N THR A 342 -9.80 -23.20 -8.62
CA THR A 342 -10.61 -21.99 -8.59
C THR A 342 -12.09 -22.32 -8.41
N MET A 343 -12.82 -21.47 -7.70
CA MET A 343 -14.25 -21.65 -7.45
C MET A 343 -15.04 -20.35 -7.66
N TRP A 344 -16.09 -20.41 -8.47
CA TRP A 344 -16.99 -19.29 -8.71
C TRP A 344 -17.83 -18.98 -7.48
N ALA A 345 -17.57 -17.81 -6.90
CA ALA A 345 -18.39 -17.20 -5.86
C ALA A 345 -18.39 -15.69 -6.07
N SER A 346 -19.56 -15.06 -5.96
CA SER A 346 -19.65 -13.60 -5.89
C SER A 346 -20.59 -13.22 -4.78
N ARG A 347 -20.33 -12.08 -4.14
CA ARG A 347 -21.19 -11.56 -3.08
C ARG A 347 -22.65 -11.48 -3.54
N GLN A 348 -22.90 -11.09 -4.80
CA GLN A 348 -24.24 -11.01 -5.37
C GLN A 348 -24.92 -12.39 -5.45
N VAL A 349 -24.27 -13.39 -6.05
CA VAL A 349 -24.86 -14.72 -6.21
C VAL A 349 -25.06 -15.40 -4.85
N CYS A 350 -24.08 -15.27 -3.94
CA CYS A 350 -24.20 -15.83 -2.60
C CYS A 350 -25.33 -15.14 -1.80
N ALA A 351 -25.51 -13.82 -1.92
CA ALA A 351 -26.59 -13.11 -1.24
C ALA A 351 -27.97 -13.52 -1.78
N LEU A 352 -28.14 -13.55 -3.11
CA LEU A 352 -29.41 -13.92 -3.74
C LEU A 352 -29.78 -15.38 -3.51
N SER A 353 -28.80 -16.29 -3.45
CA SER A 353 -29.05 -17.69 -3.11
C SER A 353 -29.46 -17.89 -1.64
N ASN A 354 -29.28 -16.89 -0.78
CA ASN A 354 -29.68 -16.89 0.62
C ASN A 354 -31.03 -16.19 0.89
N VAL A 355 -31.78 -15.83 -0.16
CA VAL A 355 -33.15 -15.31 -0.02
C VAL A 355 -34.13 -16.48 -0.01
N PHE A 356 -34.72 -16.78 1.15
CA PHE A 356 -35.67 -17.89 1.33
C PHE A 356 -37.12 -17.40 1.37
N GLU A 357 -37.36 -16.29 2.08
CA GLU A 357 -38.70 -15.77 2.34
C GLU A 357 -38.94 -14.41 1.68
N GLY A 358 -37.88 -13.74 1.21
CA GLY A 358 -37.98 -12.40 0.63
C GLY A 358 -38.30 -11.36 1.70
N SER A 359 -37.80 -11.56 2.92
CA SER A 359 -38.03 -10.65 4.04
C SER A 359 -37.17 -9.37 3.90
N PRO A 360 -37.58 -8.24 4.52
CA PRO A 360 -36.76 -7.04 4.52
C PRO A 360 -35.35 -7.27 5.06
N GLU A 361 -35.18 -8.15 6.04
CA GLU A 361 -33.87 -8.48 6.62
C GLU A 361 -32.95 -9.21 5.62
N GLU A 362 -33.49 -10.18 4.87
CA GLU A 362 -32.75 -10.87 3.80
C GLU A 362 -32.33 -9.89 2.69
N LEU A 363 -33.23 -8.98 2.31
CA LEU A 363 -33.01 -8.01 1.23
C LEU A 363 -32.13 -6.82 1.65
N ARG A 364 -32.02 -6.50 2.95
CA ARG A 364 -31.09 -5.48 3.45
C ARG A 364 -29.62 -5.84 3.20
N SER A 365 -29.30 -7.14 3.09
CA SER A 365 -27.93 -7.60 2.85
C SER A 365 -27.31 -7.09 1.53
N PHE A 366 -28.15 -6.73 0.55
CA PHE A 366 -27.74 -6.20 -0.76
C PHE A 366 -27.21 -4.75 -0.71
N LEU A 367 -27.35 -4.08 0.43
CA LEU A 367 -26.95 -2.70 0.66
C LEU A 367 -25.58 -2.57 1.30
N VAL A 368 -25.05 -3.66 1.87
CA VAL A 368 -23.75 -3.66 2.55
C VAL A 368 -22.63 -3.64 1.51
N ARG A 369 -22.45 -2.48 0.90
CA ARG A 369 -21.46 -2.20 -0.13
C ARG A 369 -21.13 -0.70 -0.16
N ARG A 370 -20.05 -0.35 -0.86
CA ARG A 370 -19.52 1.02 -0.92
C ARG A 370 -20.53 2.01 -1.50
N HIS A 371 -21.19 1.67 -2.61
CA HIS A 371 -22.27 2.45 -3.23
C HIS A 371 -23.60 1.72 -3.12
N ALA A 372 -24.53 2.30 -2.37
CA ALA A 372 -25.90 1.80 -2.34
C ALA A 372 -26.45 1.70 -3.77
N PRO A 373 -27.15 0.61 -4.13
CA PRO A 373 -27.77 0.48 -5.44
C PRO A 373 -28.69 1.66 -5.75
N SER A 374 -28.89 1.96 -7.03
CA SER A 374 -30.15 2.60 -7.40
C SER A 374 -31.32 1.64 -7.20
N VAL A 375 -32.53 2.16 -7.06
CA VAL A 375 -33.73 1.32 -6.96
C VAL A 375 -33.84 0.39 -8.17
N GLY A 376 -33.58 0.91 -9.37
CA GLY A 376 -33.57 0.12 -10.60
C GLY A 376 -32.48 -0.96 -10.63
N GLN A 377 -31.30 -0.69 -10.07
CA GLN A 377 -30.25 -1.70 -9.92
C GLN A 377 -30.67 -2.80 -8.95
N LEU A 378 -31.24 -2.46 -7.79
CA LEU A 378 -31.74 -3.44 -6.83
C LEU A 378 -32.81 -4.33 -7.47
N LEU A 379 -33.80 -3.75 -8.16
CA LEU A 379 -34.85 -4.53 -8.83
C LEU A 379 -34.30 -5.46 -9.90
N ARG A 380 -33.38 -4.99 -10.74
CA ARG A 380 -32.70 -5.84 -11.73
C ARG A 380 -31.96 -7.00 -11.07
N GLN A 381 -31.29 -6.76 -9.93
CA GLN A 381 -30.59 -7.80 -9.17
C GLN A 381 -31.56 -8.84 -8.59
N LEU A 382 -32.73 -8.40 -8.12
CA LEU A 382 -33.78 -9.28 -7.59
C LEU A 382 -34.63 -9.95 -8.69
N GLY A 383 -34.38 -9.65 -9.97
CA GLY A 383 -35.14 -10.19 -11.10
C GLY A 383 -36.53 -9.56 -11.28
N VAL A 384 -36.79 -8.41 -10.67
CA VAL A 384 -38.09 -7.71 -10.71
C VAL A 384 -38.06 -6.63 -11.79
N ARG A 385 -39.11 -6.58 -12.63
CA ARG A 385 -39.27 -5.50 -13.63
C ARG A 385 -39.72 -4.20 -12.96
N LEU A 386 -39.13 -3.08 -13.38
CA LEU A 386 -39.50 -1.72 -12.89
C LEU A 386 -40.98 -1.39 -13.06
N ASP A 387 -41.61 -1.90 -14.12
CA ASP A 387 -43.04 -1.67 -14.42
C ASP A 387 -43.97 -2.45 -13.47
N ASN A 388 -43.44 -3.47 -12.78
CA ASN A 388 -44.23 -4.35 -11.92
C ASN A 388 -44.48 -3.75 -10.53
N VAL A 389 -43.84 -2.65 -10.16
CA VAL A 389 -43.95 -2.06 -8.81
C VAL A 389 -44.52 -0.65 -8.87
N ALA A 390 -45.70 -0.46 -8.28
CA ALA A 390 -46.42 0.81 -8.33
C ALA A 390 -45.59 1.95 -7.69
N GLY A 391 -45.43 3.07 -8.40
CA GLY A 391 -44.75 4.27 -7.89
C GLY A 391 -43.22 4.23 -7.93
N ILE A 392 -42.59 3.08 -8.21
CA ILE A 392 -41.12 2.93 -8.17
C ILE A 392 -40.44 3.31 -9.48
N SER A 393 -41.13 3.26 -10.63
CA SER A 393 -40.49 3.55 -11.93
C SER A 393 -39.90 4.98 -11.99
N ALA A 394 -40.52 5.96 -11.30
CA ALA A 394 -40.02 7.32 -11.18
C ALA A 394 -38.78 7.45 -10.27
N LEU A 395 -38.49 6.43 -9.46
CA LEU A 395 -37.38 6.34 -8.51
C LEU A 395 -36.24 5.44 -9.03
N ALA A 396 -36.33 4.91 -10.25
CA ALA A 396 -35.40 3.91 -10.79
C ALA A 396 -33.92 4.32 -10.70
N ASP A 397 -33.62 5.58 -10.95
CA ASP A 397 -32.25 6.12 -10.92
C ASP A 397 -31.86 6.69 -9.54
N ARG A 398 -32.78 6.68 -8.57
CA ARG A 398 -32.50 7.13 -7.20
C ARG A 398 -31.65 6.11 -6.48
N ARG A 399 -30.60 6.58 -5.82
CA ARG A 399 -29.73 5.77 -4.98
C ARG A 399 -30.37 5.52 -3.61
N LEU A 400 -30.20 4.31 -3.10
CA LEU A 400 -30.78 3.84 -1.83
C LEU A 400 -30.02 4.35 -0.59
N ASP A 401 -29.06 5.26 -0.75
CA ASP A 401 -28.42 5.99 0.35
C ASP A 401 -29.19 7.25 0.76
N VAL A 402 -30.28 7.58 0.05
CA VAL A 402 -31.24 8.61 0.47
C VAL A 402 -31.98 8.14 1.72
N PRO A 403 -32.00 8.94 2.81
CA PRO A 403 -32.72 8.59 4.04
C PRO A 403 -34.19 8.25 3.78
N GLY A 404 -34.71 7.17 4.38
CA GLY A 404 -36.10 6.72 4.26
C GLY A 404 -36.42 5.96 2.96
N LEU A 405 -35.82 6.35 1.83
CA LEU A 405 -36.11 5.73 0.52
C LEU A 405 -35.89 4.22 0.50
N LEU A 406 -34.88 3.75 1.24
CA LEU A 406 -34.60 2.34 1.34
C LEU A 406 -35.71 1.56 2.03
N ASP A 407 -36.11 2.01 3.21
CA ASP A 407 -37.13 1.34 4.01
C ASP A 407 -38.45 1.33 3.24
N ASP A 408 -38.79 2.44 2.59
CA ASP A 408 -39.94 2.56 1.70
C ASP A 408 -39.85 1.58 0.52
N THR A 409 -38.67 1.44 -0.10
CA THR A 409 -38.46 0.51 -1.23
C THR A 409 -38.59 -0.94 -0.77
N LEU A 410 -37.99 -1.31 0.36
CA LEU A 410 -38.06 -2.66 0.92
C LEU A 410 -39.49 -3.01 1.34
N GLU A 411 -40.18 -2.08 2.01
CA GLU A 411 -41.58 -2.24 2.39
C GLU A 411 -42.46 -2.43 1.14
N ALA A 412 -42.30 -1.59 0.11
CA ALA A 412 -43.03 -1.73 -1.15
C ALA A 412 -42.81 -3.09 -1.84
N LEU A 413 -41.59 -3.64 -1.78
CA LEU A 413 -41.29 -4.96 -2.36
C LEU A 413 -41.82 -6.12 -1.53
N CYS A 414 -41.75 -6.02 -0.20
CA CYS A 414 -42.14 -7.10 0.70
C CYS A 414 -43.66 -7.13 0.98
N SER A 415 -44.37 -6.00 0.83
CA SER A 415 -45.82 -5.91 1.07
C SER A 415 -46.67 -6.39 -0.10
N ASP A 416 -46.15 -6.40 -1.33
CA ASP A 416 -46.82 -6.99 -2.50
C ASP A 416 -46.45 -8.48 -2.62
N GLU A 417 -47.41 -9.36 -2.28
CA GLU A 417 -47.24 -10.82 -2.32
C GLU A 417 -46.77 -11.33 -3.69
N ARG A 418 -47.22 -10.71 -4.79
CA ARG A 418 -46.87 -11.12 -6.14
C ARG A 418 -45.39 -10.81 -6.42
N ILE A 419 -44.92 -9.63 -6.04
CA ILE A 419 -43.52 -9.24 -6.21
C ILE A 419 -42.64 -10.08 -5.30
N ARG A 420 -43.01 -10.25 -4.04
CA ARG A 420 -42.28 -11.10 -3.09
C ARG A 420 -42.13 -12.54 -3.61
N SER A 421 -43.21 -13.12 -4.14
CA SER A 421 -43.19 -14.45 -4.76
C SER A 421 -42.26 -14.51 -6.00
N GLU A 422 -42.22 -13.45 -6.82
CA GLU A 422 -41.32 -13.35 -7.99
C GLU A 422 -39.83 -13.32 -7.57
N ILE A 423 -39.51 -12.58 -6.50
CA ILE A 423 -38.16 -12.51 -5.91
C ILE A 423 -37.74 -13.90 -5.39
N VAL A 424 -38.58 -14.53 -4.57
CA VAL A 424 -38.29 -15.85 -3.98
C VAL A 424 -38.14 -16.93 -5.05
N LEU A 425 -38.97 -16.89 -6.10
CA LEU A 425 -38.86 -17.82 -7.23
C LEU A 425 -37.53 -17.63 -7.98
N THR A 426 -37.12 -16.38 -8.23
CA THR A 426 -35.85 -16.06 -8.88
C THR A 426 -34.67 -16.55 -8.04
N ALA A 427 -34.69 -16.27 -6.73
CA ALA A 427 -33.69 -16.72 -5.77
C ALA A 427 -33.61 -18.25 -5.71
N THR A 428 -34.75 -18.95 -5.69
CA THR A 428 -34.82 -20.41 -5.63
C THR A 428 -34.19 -21.06 -6.86
N ARG A 429 -34.50 -20.56 -8.06
CA ARG A 429 -33.91 -21.08 -9.31
C ARG A 429 -32.41 -20.88 -9.38
N LEU A 430 -31.92 -19.71 -8.96
CA LEU A 430 -30.48 -19.46 -8.87
C LEU A 430 -29.83 -20.38 -7.84
N ARG A 431 -30.43 -20.52 -6.66
CA ARG A 431 -29.93 -21.37 -5.57
C ARG A 431 -29.80 -22.82 -6.02
N GLU A 432 -30.80 -23.39 -6.69
CA GLU A 432 -30.74 -24.78 -7.18
C GLU A 432 -29.58 -24.99 -8.16
N ARG A 433 -29.35 -24.05 -9.08
CA ARG A 433 -28.22 -24.10 -10.01
C ARG A 433 -26.89 -23.93 -9.29
N TYR A 434 -26.82 -23.01 -8.34
CA TYR A 434 -25.59 -22.74 -7.61
C TYR A 434 -25.22 -23.90 -6.67
N VAL A 435 -26.18 -24.51 -5.98
CA VAL A 435 -25.96 -25.70 -5.16
C VAL A 435 -25.45 -26.85 -6.02
N ARG A 436 -26.04 -27.11 -7.20
CA ARG A 436 -25.50 -28.12 -8.15
C ARG A 436 -24.06 -27.83 -8.56
N TYR A 437 -23.71 -26.56 -8.78
CA TYR A 437 -22.32 -26.17 -9.04
C TYR A 437 -21.43 -26.47 -7.83
N LEU A 438 -21.81 -26.04 -6.62
CA LEU A 438 -21.05 -26.30 -5.39
C LEU A 438 -20.89 -27.80 -5.12
N ASP A 439 -21.90 -28.62 -5.41
CA ASP A 439 -21.85 -30.07 -5.28
C ASP A 439 -20.79 -30.71 -6.18
N SER A 440 -20.50 -30.10 -7.34
CA SER A 440 -19.44 -30.57 -8.23
C SER A 440 -18.03 -30.19 -7.78
N GLN A 441 -17.91 -29.22 -6.86
CA GLN A 441 -16.63 -28.65 -6.43
C GLN A 441 -16.25 -29.05 -5.01
N LEU A 442 -17.24 -29.23 -4.13
CA LEU A 442 -17.03 -29.42 -2.69
C LEU A 442 -17.38 -30.85 -2.25
N PRO A 443 -16.60 -31.43 -1.32
CA PRO A 443 -16.93 -32.72 -0.72
C PRO A 443 -18.23 -32.63 0.07
N GLU A 444 -18.94 -33.75 0.25
CA GLU A 444 -20.18 -33.79 1.03
C GLU A 444 -19.95 -33.51 2.53
N THR A 445 -18.82 -33.97 3.05
CA THR A 445 -18.39 -33.80 4.46
C THR A 445 -16.87 -33.63 4.52
N GLY A 446 -16.39 -33.08 5.63
CA GLY A 446 -14.96 -32.93 5.89
C GLY A 446 -14.51 -31.48 5.95
N ARG A 447 -13.24 -31.25 5.63
CA ARG A 447 -12.57 -29.96 5.77
C ARG A 447 -12.44 -29.28 4.42
N VAL A 448 -12.79 -28.00 4.38
CA VAL A 448 -12.74 -27.16 3.17
C VAL A 448 -11.96 -25.90 3.48
N VAL A 449 -11.01 -25.56 2.62
CA VAL A 449 -10.27 -24.29 2.71
C VAL A 449 -10.70 -23.39 1.56
N PHE A 450 -11.16 -22.19 1.91
CA PHE A 450 -11.38 -21.11 0.96
C PHE A 450 -10.25 -20.11 1.04
N LEU A 451 -9.81 -19.60 -0.11
CA LEU A 451 -8.79 -18.57 -0.19
C LEU A 451 -9.26 -17.38 -1.02
N ASP A 452 -9.05 -16.18 -0.49
CA ASP A 452 -9.45 -14.90 -1.09
C ASP A 452 -8.48 -13.78 -0.65
N LEU A 453 -8.64 -12.56 -1.15
CA LEU A 453 -7.82 -11.41 -0.78
C LEU A 453 -8.27 -10.79 0.55
N GLY A 454 -9.59 -10.58 0.74
CA GLY A 454 -10.14 -9.92 1.93
C GLY A 454 -11.49 -9.24 1.68
N TRP A 455 -12.00 -8.39 2.58
CA TRP A 455 -11.48 -8.07 3.91
C TRP A 455 -12.44 -8.44 5.03
N GLY A 456 -13.75 -8.54 4.72
CA GLY A 456 -14.80 -8.77 5.71
C GLY A 456 -15.28 -10.22 5.83
N GLY A 457 -14.85 -11.14 4.94
CA GLY A 457 -15.30 -12.54 4.97
C GLY A 457 -16.78 -12.77 4.59
N THR A 458 -17.44 -11.78 3.98
CA THR A 458 -18.88 -11.84 3.65
C THR A 458 -19.25 -12.98 2.70
N ILE A 459 -18.41 -13.26 1.69
CA ILE A 459 -18.68 -14.36 0.74
C ILE A 459 -18.66 -15.70 1.48
N GLN A 460 -17.63 -15.96 2.29
CA GLN A 460 -17.56 -17.14 3.14
C GLN A 460 -18.78 -17.25 4.07
N ALA A 461 -19.22 -16.14 4.70
CA ALA A 461 -20.37 -16.16 5.59
C ALA A 461 -21.67 -16.58 4.88
N LEU A 462 -21.90 -16.03 3.68
CA LEU A 462 -23.05 -16.38 2.86
C LEU A 462 -22.98 -17.82 2.33
N LEU A 463 -21.79 -18.29 1.97
CA LEU A 463 -21.56 -19.68 1.56
C LEU A 463 -21.82 -20.65 2.73
N THR A 464 -21.26 -20.39 3.91
CA THR A 464 -21.48 -21.21 5.10
C THR A 464 -22.97 -21.29 5.44
N ARG A 465 -23.70 -20.17 5.39
CA ARG A 465 -25.16 -20.15 5.60
C ARG A 465 -25.90 -20.98 4.56
N LEU A 466 -25.56 -20.84 3.28
CA LEU A 466 -26.19 -21.58 2.19
C LEU A 466 -25.95 -23.10 2.34
N LEU A 467 -24.71 -23.51 2.58
CA LEU A 467 -24.32 -24.91 2.73
C LEU A 467 -25.00 -25.55 3.95
N ALA A 468 -25.07 -24.82 5.07
CA ALA A 468 -25.80 -25.28 6.25
C ALA A 468 -27.30 -25.46 5.98
N ALA A 469 -27.92 -24.53 5.23
CA ALA A 469 -29.33 -24.63 4.84
C ALA A 469 -29.63 -25.81 3.92
N THR A 470 -28.64 -26.29 3.14
CA THR A 470 -28.75 -27.52 2.34
C THR A 470 -28.40 -28.79 3.13
N GLY A 471 -28.15 -28.67 4.44
CA GLY A 471 -27.83 -29.81 5.32
C GLY A 471 -26.38 -30.29 5.24
N ARG A 472 -25.48 -29.57 4.56
CA ARG A 472 -24.05 -29.92 4.51
C ARG A 472 -23.37 -29.60 5.85
N LYS A 473 -22.47 -30.48 6.26
CA LYS A 473 -21.65 -30.33 7.47
C LYS A 473 -20.18 -30.29 7.06
N LEU A 474 -19.68 -29.08 6.85
CA LEU A 474 -18.31 -28.82 6.43
C LEU A 474 -17.61 -27.98 7.48
N ASP A 475 -16.38 -28.35 7.81
CA ASP A 475 -15.48 -27.56 8.62
C ASP A 475 -14.72 -26.63 7.67
N ILE A 476 -15.10 -25.34 7.67
CA ILE A 476 -14.63 -24.37 6.68
C ILE A 476 -13.62 -23.42 7.31
N LEU A 477 -12.41 -23.39 6.74
CA LEU A 477 -11.37 -22.40 7.05
C LEU A 477 -11.24 -21.38 5.91
N GLY A 478 -11.38 -20.09 6.22
CA GLY A 478 -11.12 -19.00 5.30
C GLY A 478 -9.73 -18.41 5.48
N LEU A 479 -8.93 -18.36 4.41
CA LEU A 479 -7.59 -17.79 4.39
C LEU A 479 -7.57 -16.55 3.51
N TYR A 480 -7.14 -15.43 4.07
CA TYR A 480 -7.18 -14.12 3.42
C TYR A 480 -5.81 -13.45 3.43
N LEU A 481 -5.52 -12.58 2.44
CA LEU A 481 -4.32 -11.74 2.52
C LEU A 481 -4.39 -10.86 3.78
N ALA A 482 -5.53 -10.22 4.01
CA ALA A 482 -5.84 -9.66 5.32
C ALA A 482 -7.35 -9.63 5.61
N THR A 483 -7.71 -9.44 6.88
CA THR A 483 -9.09 -9.20 7.31
C THR A 483 -9.19 -7.94 8.17
N ASN A 484 -10.33 -7.25 8.09
CA ASN A 484 -10.64 -6.05 8.87
C ASN A 484 -11.56 -6.37 10.06
N GLN A 485 -11.95 -5.35 10.84
CA GLN A 485 -12.81 -5.52 12.01
C GLN A 485 -14.19 -6.11 11.68
N ALA A 486 -14.71 -5.94 10.46
CA ALA A 486 -16.00 -6.49 10.07
C ALA A 486 -16.00 -8.03 10.12
N ALA A 487 -14.83 -8.66 9.99
CA ALA A 487 -14.66 -10.10 10.07
C ALA A 487 -14.87 -10.66 11.50
N MET A 488 -14.84 -9.80 12.53
CA MET A 488 -15.04 -10.21 13.93
C MET A 488 -16.46 -10.70 14.20
N SER A 489 -17.48 -10.11 13.58
CA SER A 489 -18.87 -10.54 13.75
C SER A 489 -19.07 -11.97 13.26
N HIS A 490 -18.44 -12.31 12.13
CA HIS A 490 -18.43 -13.66 11.57
C HIS A 490 -17.68 -14.66 12.47
N ARG A 491 -16.57 -14.23 13.07
CA ARG A 491 -15.82 -15.06 14.03
C ARG A 491 -16.62 -15.32 15.31
N LEU A 492 -17.34 -14.32 15.83
CA LEU A 492 -18.28 -14.49 16.95
C LEU A 492 -19.45 -15.43 16.61
N ALA A 493 -19.83 -15.51 15.34
CA ALA A 493 -20.80 -16.48 14.83
C ALA A 493 -20.21 -17.90 14.64
N GLY A 494 -18.96 -18.14 15.05
CA GLY A 494 -18.31 -19.45 15.00
C GLY A 494 -17.58 -19.76 13.70
N MET A 495 -17.40 -18.79 12.78
CA MET A 495 -16.64 -19.00 11.55
C MET A 495 -15.13 -18.93 11.79
N GLU A 496 -14.38 -19.83 11.15
CA GLU A 496 -12.92 -19.76 11.11
C GLU A 496 -12.44 -18.97 9.89
N LEU A 497 -11.77 -17.85 10.16
CA LEU A 497 -11.18 -17.00 9.14
C LEU A 497 -9.91 -16.33 9.67
N GLU A 498 -8.86 -16.35 8.87
CA GLU A 498 -7.52 -15.89 9.23
C GLU A 498 -6.97 -14.96 8.14
N GLY A 499 -6.26 -13.91 8.54
CA GLY A 499 -5.53 -13.04 7.61
C GLY A 499 -4.01 -13.22 7.74
N TYR A 500 -3.30 -13.24 6.61
CA TYR A 500 -1.84 -13.36 6.54
C TYR A 500 -1.12 -12.13 7.11
N VAL A 501 -1.24 -10.96 6.48
CA VAL A 501 -0.50 -9.76 6.93
C VAL A 501 -1.21 -9.02 8.06
N ALA A 502 -2.55 -9.07 8.11
CA ALA A 502 -3.34 -8.55 9.21
C ALA A 502 -4.62 -9.38 9.42
N SER A 503 -4.99 -9.63 10.67
CA SER A 503 -6.18 -10.43 11.01
C SER A 503 -7.06 -9.66 11.97
N GLY A 504 -8.36 -9.52 11.66
CA GLY A 504 -9.30 -8.73 12.45
C GLY A 504 -8.94 -7.24 12.55
N GLY A 505 -8.19 -6.72 11.58
CA GLY A 505 -7.68 -5.35 11.58
C GLY A 505 -6.46 -5.12 12.48
N GLN A 506 -5.76 -6.17 12.93
CA GLN A 506 -4.54 -6.01 13.75
C GLN A 506 -3.25 -6.30 12.97
N PRO A 507 -2.16 -5.49 13.16
CA PRO A 507 -2.08 -4.29 14.00
C PRO A 507 -2.89 -3.09 13.44
N GLU A 508 -3.65 -2.42 14.31
CA GLU A 508 -4.64 -1.40 13.93
C GLU A 508 -4.13 -0.30 13.01
N THR A 509 -3.07 0.42 13.40
CA THR A 509 -2.56 1.56 12.62
C THR A 509 -2.21 1.19 11.19
N MET A 510 -1.51 0.07 11.02
CA MET A 510 -1.06 -0.41 9.71
C MET A 510 -2.21 -1.01 8.90
N ALA A 511 -3.08 -1.80 9.55
CA ALA A 511 -4.25 -2.37 8.89
C ALA A 511 -5.18 -1.26 8.38
N ASN A 512 -5.41 -0.20 9.16
CA ASN A 512 -6.24 0.94 8.76
C ASN A 512 -5.66 1.67 7.53
N GLN A 513 -4.34 1.85 7.47
CA GLN A 513 -3.68 2.42 6.29
C GLN A 513 -3.88 1.56 5.05
N LEU A 514 -3.75 0.24 5.18
CA LEU A 514 -4.02 -0.70 4.10
C LEU A 514 -5.48 -0.65 3.64
N MET A 515 -6.41 -0.63 4.61
CA MET A 515 -7.86 -0.58 4.36
C MET A 515 -8.35 0.78 3.83
N ARG A 516 -7.50 1.80 3.80
CA ARG A 516 -7.83 3.10 3.20
C ARG A 516 -7.82 3.08 1.67
N SER A 517 -7.09 2.14 1.06
CA SER A 517 -6.99 1.97 -0.40
C SER A 517 -6.84 0.50 -0.83
N PRO A 518 -7.73 -0.41 -0.40
CA PRO A 518 -7.65 -1.83 -0.75
C PRO A 518 -7.76 -2.10 -2.25
N GLU A 519 -8.40 -1.21 -2.99
CA GLU A 519 -8.71 -1.40 -4.42
C GLU A 519 -7.45 -1.50 -5.27
N VAL A 520 -6.34 -0.86 -4.86
CA VAL A 520 -5.07 -1.00 -5.58
C VAL A 520 -4.56 -2.44 -5.52
N LEU A 521 -4.87 -3.15 -4.43
CA LEU A 521 -4.56 -4.57 -4.26
C LEU A 521 -5.59 -5.48 -4.94
N GLU A 522 -6.87 -5.14 -4.90
CA GLU A 522 -7.89 -5.93 -5.61
C GLU A 522 -7.62 -5.91 -7.13
N GLN A 523 -7.33 -4.73 -7.68
CA GLN A 523 -7.11 -4.53 -9.12
C GLN A 523 -5.93 -5.33 -9.68
N LEU A 524 -4.89 -5.62 -8.88
CA LEU A 524 -3.75 -6.43 -9.35
C LEU A 524 -4.10 -7.92 -9.49
N CYS A 525 -5.07 -8.41 -8.73
CA CYS A 525 -5.46 -9.82 -8.70
C CYS A 525 -6.61 -10.18 -9.67
N MET A 526 -7.27 -9.18 -10.28
CA MET A 526 -8.43 -9.42 -11.15
C MET A 526 -8.07 -10.16 -12.46
N PRO A 527 -8.87 -11.15 -12.91
CA PRO A 527 -8.74 -11.75 -14.23
C PRO A 527 -9.34 -10.86 -15.31
N ASP A 528 -9.11 -11.22 -16.57
CA ASP A 528 -9.65 -10.55 -17.76
C ASP A 528 -11.08 -11.03 -18.10
N VAL A 529 -11.93 -11.17 -17.08
CA VAL A 529 -13.32 -11.62 -17.22
C VAL A 529 -14.26 -10.84 -16.31
N GLY A 530 -15.54 -10.75 -16.69
CA GLY A 530 -16.54 -10.04 -15.92
C GLY A 530 -16.94 -10.75 -14.63
N SER A 531 -17.72 -10.05 -13.80
CA SER A 531 -18.21 -10.56 -12.52
C SER A 531 -19.20 -11.68 -12.70
N LEU A 532 -19.20 -12.67 -11.79
CA LEU A 532 -20.23 -13.70 -11.73
C LEU A 532 -21.59 -13.09 -11.35
N VAL A 533 -22.56 -13.22 -12.26
CA VAL A 533 -23.93 -12.71 -12.10
C VAL A 533 -24.93 -13.83 -11.84
N SER A 534 -24.77 -15.00 -12.47
CA SER A 534 -25.72 -16.12 -12.37
C SER A 534 -25.10 -17.44 -12.79
N PHE A 535 -25.92 -18.51 -12.84
CA PHE A 535 -25.60 -19.80 -13.43
C PHE A 535 -26.66 -20.19 -14.47
N ASP A 536 -26.24 -20.83 -15.56
CA ASP A 536 -27.14 -21.35 -16.60
C ASP A 536 -27.80 -22.70 -16.18
N GLU A 537 -28.62 -23.29 -17.06
CA GLU A 537 -29.30 -24.58 -16.81
C GLU A 537 -28.32 -25.75 -16.59
N MET A 538 -27.14 -25.67 -17.21
CA MET A 538 -26.06 -26.66 -17.10
C MET A 538 -25.10 -26.34 -15.93
N SER A 539 -25.44 -25.35 -15.09
CA SER A 539 -24.61 -24.89 -13.99
C SER A 539 -23.26 -24.28 -14.40
N ASN A 540 -23.17 -23.72 -15.62
CA ASN A 540 -22.02 -22.90 -16.01
C ASN A 540 -22.16 -21.46 -15.48
N PRO A 541 -21.04 -20.80 -15.12
CA PRO A 541 -21.05 -19.42 -14.67
C PRO A 541 -21.47 -18.45 -15.79
N VAL A 542 -22.38 -17.54 -15.46
CA VAL A 542 -22.79 -16.43 -16.33
C VAL A 542 -22.14 -15.15 -15.82
N LEU A 543 -21.33 -14.53 -16.68
CA LEU A 543 -20.49 -13.39 -16.34
C LEU A 543 -21.03 -12.08 -16.92
N SER A 544 -20.75 -10.96 -16.25
CA SER A 544 -20.99 -9.63 -16.79
C SER A 544 -20.00 -9.29 -17.92
N ILE A 545 -20.22 -8.16 -18.59
CA ILE A 545 -19.25 -7.63 -19.55
C ILE A 545 -18.07 -7.05 -18.77
N ASP A 546 -16.83 -7.44 -19.12
CA ASP A 546 -15.62 -6.77 -18.65
C ASP A 546 -15.36 -5.52 -19.50
N ARG A 547 -15.12 -4.39 -18.82
CA ARG A 547 -14.84 -3.08 -19.44
C ARG A 547 -13.40 -2.62 -19.23
N THR A 548 -12.54 -3.48 -18.68
CA THR A 548 -11.13 -3.15 -18.43
C THR A 548 -10.43 -2.80 -19.73
N SER A 549 -9.70 -1.67 -19.75
CA SER A 549 -8.94 -1.27 -20.94
C SER A 549 -7.79 -2.25 -21.21
N ARG A 550 -7.49 -2.49 -22.50
CA ARG A 550 -6.34 -3.35 -22.90
C ARG A 550 -5.00 -2.88 -22.31
N THR A 551 -4.84 -1.57 -22.13
CA THR A 551 -3.66 -0.99 -21.49
C THR A 551 -3.55 -1.44 -20.04
N GLN A 552 -4.64 -1.32 -19.27
CA GLN A 552 -4.65 -1.74 -17.87
C GLN A 552 -4.49 -3.26 -17.71
N VAL A 553 -5.07 -4.06 -18.62
CA VAL A 553 -4.82 -5.51 -18.68
C VAL A 553 -3.32 -5.80 -18.81
N ALA A 554 -2.64 -5.18 -19.78
CA ALA A 554 -1.20 -5.37 -19.98
C ALA A 554 -0.35 -4.90 -18.78
N GLN A 555 -0.75 -3.80 -18.14
CA GLN A 555 -0.09 -3.28 -16.94
C GLN A 555 -0.26 -4.24 -15.75
N ARG A 556 -1.47 -4.76 -15.53
CA ARG A 556 -1.77 -5.77 -14.51
C ARG A 556 -0.99 -7.06 -14.74
N ALA A 557 -0.99 -7.58 -15.97
CA ALA A 557 -0.22 -8.76 -16.33
C ALA A 557 1.27 -8.57 -16.01
N ALA A 558 1.83 -7.39 -16.32
CA ALA A 558 3.20 -7.07 -15.96
C ALA A 558 3.45 -7.11 -14.44
N VAL A 559 2.54 -6.58 -13.61
CA VAL A 559 2.61 -6.71 -12.14
C VAL A 559 2.61 -8.17 -11.71
N GLN A 560 1.65 -8.97 -12.20
CA GLN A 560 1.52 -10.39 -11.87
C GLN A 560 2.78 -11.18 -12.27
N ASP A 561 3.34 -10.92 -13.44
CA ASP A 561 4.59 -11.53 -13.90
C ASP A 561 5.77 -11.15 -13.02
N GLY A 562 5.80 -9.93 -12.50
CA GLY A 562 6.78 -9.49 -11.52
C GLY A 562 6.68 -10.25 -10.20
N ILE A 563 5.45 -10.42 -9.69
CA ILE A 563 5.18 -11.20 -8.47
C ILE A 563 5.67 -12.64 -8.65
N LEU A 564 5.31 -13.29 -9.76
CA LEU A 564 5.73 -14.65 -10.08
C LEU A 564 7.25 -14.75 -10.28
N ALA A 565 7.91 -13.72 -10.82
CA ALA A 565 9.36 -13.69 -10.94
C ALA A 565 10.06 -13.67 -9.60
N PHE A 566 9.53 -12.92 -8.63
CA PHE A 566 10.04 -12.96 -7.25
C PHE A 566 9.80 -14.34 -6.63
N GLN A 567 8.59 -14.89 -6.76
CA GLN A 567 8.25 -16.20 -6.19
C GLN A 567 9.17 -17.31 -6.72
N ARG A 568 9.50 -17.31 -8.02
CA ARG A 568 10.45 -18.28 -8.59
C ARG A 568 11.83 -18.19 -7.94
N GLU A 569 12.34 -16.99 -7.68
CA GLU A 569 13.59 -16.83 -6.92
C GLU A 569 13.42 -17.26 -5.47
N TRP A 570 12.34 -16.88 -4.80
CA TRP A 570 12.05 -17.32 -3.44
C TRP A 570 12.08 -18.85 -3.32
N LEU A 571 11.33 -19.56 -4.17
CA LEU A 571 11.27 -21.01 -4.18
C LEU A 571 12.61 -21.64 -4.53
N ARG A 572 13.40 -21.05 -5.44
CA ARG A 572 14.76 -21.51 -5.75
C ARG A 572 15.64 -21.55 -4.49
N TYR A 573 15.58 -20.52 -3.66
CA TYR A 573 16.34 -20.47 -2.41
C TYR A 573 15.67 -21.27 -1.27
N ARG A 574 14.33 -21.34 -1.24
CA ARG A 574 13.58 -22.12 -0.24
C ARG A 574 13.81 -23.63 -0.41
N ARG A 575 13.98 -24.08 -1.65
CA ARG A 575 14.30 -25.47 -2.03
C ARG A 575 15.80 -25.78 -2.07
N SER A 576 16.67 -24.85 -1.69
CA SER A 576 18.11 -25.08 -1.63
C SER A 576 18.53 -25.91 -0.41
N GLU A 577 19.77 -26.39 -0.40
CA GLU A 577 20.30 -27.19 0.72
C GLU A 577 20.45 -26.41 2.02
N THR A 578 20.55 -25.07 1.95
CA THR A 578 20.38 -24.16 3.10
C THR A 578 19.13 -23.30 2.93
N PRO A 579 17.94 -23.82 3.24
CA PRO A 579 16.68 -23.10 3.02
C PRO A 579 16.63 -21.72 3.69
N MET A 580 15.91 -20.81 3.05
CA MET A 580 15.52 -19.54 3.65
C MET A 580 14.52 -19.76 4.80
N PRO A 581 14.46 -18.89 5.82
CA PRO A 581 13.41 -18.96 6.84
C PRO A 581 12.02 -18.73 6.21
N SER A 582 10.96 -19.32 6.78
CA SER A 582 9.61 -19.24 6.21
C SER A 582 9.05 -17.81 6.25
N LEU A 583 8.42 -17.38 5.14
CA LEU A 583 7.69 -16.11 5.09
C LEU A 583 6.32 -16.17 5.78
N ALA A 584 5.91 -17.33 6.30
CA ALA A 584 4.72 -17.49 7.11
C ALA A 584 4.88 -17.01 8.56
N SER A 585 6.13 -16.79 9.00
CA SER A 585 6.44 -16.34 10.36
C SER A 585 5.82 -14.98 10.69
N ALA A 586 5.58 -14.71 11.98
CA ALA A 586 5.01 -13.44 12.42
C ALA A 586 5.87 -12.23 12.05
N GLY A 587 7.21 -12.36 12.11
CA GLY A 587 8.16 -11.33 11.70
C GLY A 587 8.07 -11.02 10.20
N ALA A 588 8.06 -12.06 9.36
CA ALA A 588 7.96 -11.93 7.90
C ALA A 588 6.62 -11.32 7.47
N ARG A 589 5.51 -11.78 8.07
CA ARG A 589 4.18 -11.21 7.88
C ARG A 589 4.14 -9.71 8.19
N ARG A 590 4.75 -9.30 9.30
CA ARG A 590 4.82 -7.88 9.69
C ARG A 590 5.67 -7.06 8.72
N ALA A 591 6.77 -7.63 8.21
CA ALA A 591 7.55 -7.00 7.16
C ALA A 591 6.77 -6.86 5.85
N GLY A 592 6.00 -7.89 5.46
CA GLY A 592 5.09 -7.82 4.31
C GLY A 592 4.00 -6.74 4.48
N LEU A 593 3.41 -6.63 5.68
CA LEU A 593 2.47 -5.55 5.99
C LEU A 593 3.13 -4.18 5.83
N ARG A 594 4.39 -3.99 6.30
CA ARG A 594 5.14 -2.73 6.13
C ARG A 594 5.34 -2.37 4.66
N MET A 595 5.62 -3.35 3.80
CA MET A 595 5.77 -3.10 2.35
C MET A 595 4.45 -2.60 1.73
N LEU A 596 3.33 -3.25 2.06
CA LEU A 596 2.02 -2.86 1.56
C LEU A 596 1.59 -1.49 2.08
N THR A 597 1.73 -1.23 3.39
CA THR A 597 1.32 0.06 3.96
C THR A 597 2.22 1.19 3.48
N ARG A 598 3.53 0.95 3.28
CA ARG A 598 4.41 1.94 2.64
C ARG A 598 3.94 2.23 1.23
N PHE A 599 3.63 1.23 0.42
CA PHE A 599 3.12 1.47 -0.93
C PHE A 599 1.82 2.27 -0.93
N VAL A 600 0.85 1.93 -0.06
CA VAL A 600 -0.44 2.60 0.00
C VAL A 600 -0.35 4.01 0.58
N ALA A 601 0.35 4.21 1.70
CA ALA A 601 0.37 5.49 2.41
C ALA A 601 1.53 6.41 2.00
N ARG A 602 2.61 5.85 1.43
CA ARG A 602 3.85 6.56 1.05
C ARG A 602 4.41 6.05 -0.29
N PRO A 603 3.64 6.06 -1.38
CA PRO A 603 4.15 5.64 -2.67
C PRO A 603 5.32 6.53 -3.11
N THR A 604 6.29 5.93 -3.79
CA THR A 604 7.27 6.70 -4.56
C THR A 604 6.56 7.49 -5.66
N ALA A 605 7.17 8.59 -6.14
CA ALA A 605 6.59 9.37 -7.23
C ALA A 605 6.35 8.52 -8.50
N ALA A 606 7.22 7.54 -8.75
CA ALA A 606 7.09 6.62 -9.89
C ALA A 606 5.92 5.62 -9.71
N GLU A 607 5.71 5.10 -8.50
CA GLU A 607 4.56 4.24 -8.19
C GLU A 607 3.25 5.03 -8.29
N ALA A 608 3.21 6.22 -7.71
CA ALA A 608 2.06 7.11 -7.76
C ALA A 608 1.67 7.45 -9.21
N ALA A 609 2.65 7.77 -10.06
CA ALA A 609 2.41 8.04 -11.48
C ALA A 609 1.94 6.79 -12.25
N ALA A 610 2.50 5.61 -11.97
CA ALA A 610 2.15 4.38 -12.67
C ALA A 610 0.75 3.87 -12.29
N PHE A 611 0.45 3.76 -11.00
CA PHE A 611 -0.78 3.14 -10.49
C PHE A 611 -1.92 4.15 -10.27
N GLY A 612 -1.61 5.46 -10.22
CA GLY A 612 -2.60 6.52 -10.11
C GLY A 612 -3.47 6.74 -11.36
N SER A 613 -3.32 5.91 -12.41
CA SER A 613 -4.06 6.00 -13.68
C SER A 613 -4.98 4.79 -14.02
N TRP A 614 -4.92 3.70 -13.25
CA TRP A 614 -5.80 2.52 -13.35
C TRP A 614 -7.29 2.73 -13.03
N ALA A 615 -8.21 2.52 -13.96
CA ALA A 615 -9.65 2.63 -13.65
C ALA A 615 -10.13 1.54 -12.66
N HIS A 616 -11.12 1.85 -11.81
CA HIS A 616 -11.78 0.88 -10.92
C HIS A 616 -13.20 0.60 -11.40
N ASP A 617 -13.59 -0.68 -11.45
CA ASP A 617 -14.95 -1.13 -11.73
C ASP A 617 -15.64 -1.52 -10.42
N ASP A 618 -16.80 -0.92 -10.14
CA ASP A 618 -17.59 -1.24 -8.96
C ASP A 618 -18.63 -2.32 -9.32
N ASN A 619 -18.39 -3.54 -8.81
CA ASN A 619 -18.99 -4.80 -9.25
C ASN A 619 -20.47 -4.96 -8.88
N PHE A 620 -21.38 -4.15 -9.42
CA PHE A 620 -22.84 -4.33 -9.26
C PHE A 620 -23.68 -3.84 -10.45
N GLY A 621 -23.08 -3.73 -11.64
CA GLY A 621 -23.80 -3.32 -12.85
C GLY A 621 -24.08 -1.82 -12.93
N SER A 622 -23.19 -0.98 -12.39
CA SER A 622 -23.12 0.45 -12.71
C SER A 622 -22.31 0.66 -13.99
N ASP A 623 -22.83 1.48 -14.90
CA ASP A 623 -22.17 1.80 -16.18
C ASP A 623 -21.02 2.82 -16.06
N ALA A 624 -20.67 3.27 -14.85
CA ALA A 624 -19.72 4.36 -14.63
C ALA A 624 -18.28 3.82 -14.41
N SER A 625 -17.42 3.99 -15.41
CA SER A 625 -15.96 3.90 -15.23
C SER A 625 -15.42 5.30 -14.90
N GLU A 626 -15.10 5.56 -13.64
CA GLU A 626 -14.45 6.83 -13.26
C GLU A 626 -12.93 6.67 -13.31
N GLY A 627 -12.26 7.59 -14.02
CA GLY A 627 -10.81 7.72 -13.97
C GLY A 627 -10.35 8.22 -12.60
N LEU A 628 -9.23 7.70 -12.10
CA LEU A 628 -8.75 7.91 -10.73
C LEU A 628 -8.35 9.34 -10.34
N LEU A 629 -8.19 10.22 -11.32
CA LEU A 629 -7.89 11.62 -11.13
C LEU A 629 -9.01 12.45 -11.75
N PRO A 630 -10.15 12.62 -11.05
CA PRO A 630 -11.11 13.64 -11.46
C PRO A 630 -10.34 14.97 -11.58
N PRO A 631 -10.40 15.69 -12.71
CA PRO A 631 -9.68 16.96 -12.88
C PRO A 631 -9.98 17.96 -11.74
N GLU A 632 -11.19 17.91 -11.21
CA GLU A 632 -11.62 18.68 -10.04
C GLU A 632 -10.83 18.37 -8.77
N LEU A 633 -10.52 17.09 -8.54
CA LEU A 633 -9.77 16.66 -7.36
C LEU A 633 -8.30 17.11 -7.46
N VAL A 634 -7.70 17.01 -8.65
CA VAL A 634 -6.34 17.53 -8.91
C VAL A 634 -6.29 19.04 -8.64
N ARG A 635 -7.32 19.78 -9.06
CA ARG A 635 -7.44 21.22 -8.80
C ARG A 635 -7.54 21.55 -7.31
N ARG A 636 -8.16 20.69 -6.49
CA ARG A 636 -8.29 20.85 -5.04
C ARG A 636 -7.00 20.58 -4.27
N MET A 637 -6.12 19.69 -4.75
CA MET A 637 -4.93 19.22 -4.02
C MET A 637 -4.04 20.32 -3.41
N PRO A 638 -3.79 21.47 -4.05
CA PRO A 638 -2.99 22.55 -3.45
C PRO A 638 -3.60 23.17 -2.18
N TYR A 639 -4.90 23.03 -1.97
CA TYR A 639 -5.66 23.64 -0.88
C TYR A 639 -5.89 22.70 0.30
N LEU A 640 -5.60 21.42 0.13
CA LEU A 640 -5.86 20.39 1.14
C LEU A 640 -4.70 20.27 2.13
N THR A 641 -5.04 19.97 3.38
CA THR A 641 -4.11 19.51 4.40
C THR A 641 -4.20 17.98 4.60
N PRO A 642 -3.29 17.37 5.38
CA PRO A 642 -3.42 15.95 5.74
C PRO A 642 -4.80 15.59 6.32
N ALA A 643 -5.35 16.44 7.20
CA ALA A 643 -6.69 16.25 7.78
C ALA A 643 -7.80 16.33 6.73
N ASP A 644 -7.68 17.22 5.74
CA ASP A 644 -8.69 17.32 4.68
C ASP A 644 -8.66 16.06 3.81
N ILE A 645 -7.48 15.58 3.43
CA ILE A 645 -7.30 14.34 2.65
C ILE A 645 -7.88 13.13 3.37
N ASP A 646 -7.62 13.00 4.68
CA ASP A 646 -8.09 11.87 5.47
C ASP A 646 -9.63 11.80 5.53
N ARG A 647 -10.28 12.98 5.58
CA ARG A 647 -11.74 13.12 5.58
C ARG A 647 -12.39 12.90 4.22
N ILE A 648 -11.62 12.92 3.12
CA ILE A 648 -12.18 12.58 1.80
C ILE A 648 -12.65 11.14 1.87
N SER A 649 -13.94 10.93 1.63
CA SER A 649 -14.51 9.59 1.64
C SER A 649 -13.82 8.72 0.59
N MET A 650 -13.69 7.41 0.86
CA MET A 650 -13.16 6.48 -0.15
C MET A 650 -13.96 6.60 -1.45
N ARG A 651 -15.28 6.83 -1.40
CA ARG A 651 -16.14 7.03 -2.58
C ARG A 651 -15.63 8.13 -3.52
N GLU A 652 -15.10 9.22 -2.98
CA GLU A 652 -14.57 10.34 -3.77
C GLU A 652 -13.11 10.13 -4.19
N LEU A 653 -12.31 9.47 -3.34
CA LEU A 653 -10.90 9.24 -3.59
C LEU A 653 -10.42 7.92 -2.97
N TYR A 654 -10.21 6.94 -3.82
CA TYR A 654 -9.77 5.59 -3.44
C TYR A 654 -8.30 5.56 -2.98
N TRP A 655 -7.37 6.29 -3.63
CA TRP A 655 -5.94 6.30 -3.26
C TRP A 655 -5.35 7.71 -3.05
N PRO A 656 -5.59 8.32 -1.87
CA PRO A 656 -5.20 9.70 -1.62
C PRO A 656 -3.70 9.97 -1.69
N ALA A 657 -2.88 9.07 -1.14
CA ALA A 657 -1.44 9.24 -1.15
C ALA A 657 -0.84 9.13 -2.56
N GLY A 658 -1.42 8.28 -3.42
CA GLY A 658 -1.05 8.20 -4.84
C GLY A 658 -1.37 9.51 -5.57
N VAL A 659 -2.58 10.03 -5.39
CA VAL A 659 -2.99 11.31 -6.01
C VAL A 659 -2.15 12.47 -5.49
N ALA A 660 -1.94 12.58 -4.17
CA ALA A 660 -1.08 13.59 -3.59
C ALA A 660 0.37 13.44 -4.09
N GLY A 661 0.88 12.22 -4.25
CA GLY A 661 2.23 11.97 -4.76
C GLY A 661 2.48 12.54 -6.16
N VAL A 662 1.43 12.58 -7.00
CA VAL A 662 1.47 13.17 -8.34
C VAL A 662 1.16 14.67 -8.32
N ALA A 663 0.13 15.09 -7.58
CA ALA A 663 -0.44 16.44 -7.68
C ALA A 663 0.06 17.44 -6.62
N ASN A 664 0.49 16.97 -5.45
CA ASN A 664 1.01 17.81 -4.35
C ASN A 664 2.00 17.01 -3.47
N ARG A 665 3.25 16.88 -3.95
CA ARG A 665 4.29 16.08 -3.29
C ARG A 665 4.54 16.45 -1.82
N PRO A 666 4.61 17.74 -1.41
CA PRO A 666 4.73 18.10 -0.01
C PRO A 666 3.61 17.54 0.88
N LEU A 667 2.36 17.60 0.42
CA LEU A 667 1.21 17.04 1.12
C LEU A 667 1.32 15.52 1.28
N ALA A 668 1.75 14.82 0.23
CA ALA A 668 1.98 13.37 0.27
C ALA A 668 3.05 12.99 1.31
N VAL A 669 4.16 13.74 1.35
CA VAL A 669 5.25 13.51 2.30
C VAL A 669 4.79 13.73 3.74
N ILE A 670 4.13 14.85 4.04
CA ILE A 670 3.68 15.17 5.39
C ILE A 670 2.63 14.16 5.87
N SER A 671 1.62 13.87 5.04
CA SER A 671 0.56 12.90 5.38
C SER A 671 1.15 11.51 5.62
N GLY A 672 2.07 11.09 4.76
CA GLY A 672 2.76 9.82 4.87
C GLY A 672 3.62 9.69 6.13
N LEU A 673 4.39 10.74 6.48
CA LEU A 673 5.21 10.76 7.70
C LEU A 673 4.35 10.76 8.96
N ALA A 674 3.26 11.55 8.98
CA ALA A 674 2.32 11.56 10.10
C ALA A 674 1.69 10.18 10.30
N ALA A 675 1.21 9.56 9.23
CA ALA A 675 0.66 8.21 9.26
C ALA A 675 1.67 7.17 9.77
N ALA A 676 2.92 7.23 9.32
CA ALA A 676 3.98 6.31 9.76
C ALA A 676 4.38 6.52 11.24
N ALA A 677 4.33 7.76 11.71
CA ALA A 677 4.61 8.12 13.11
C ALA A 677 3.40 7.91 14.05
N GLY A 678 2.24 7.52 13.52
CA GLY A 678 1.00 7.43 14.30
C GLY A 678 0.49 8.79 14.80
N VAL A 679 0.91 9.88 14.15
CA VAL A 679 0.47 11.25 14.47
C VAL A 679 -0.88 11.51 13.76
N PRO A 680 -1.93 11.92 14.49
CA PRO A 680 -3.22 12.26 13.89
C PRO A 680 -3.09 13.32 12.78
N PRO A 681 -3.79 13.19 11.64
CA PRO A 681 -3.74 14.15 10.55
C PRO A 681 -4.06 15.59 10.97
N GLU A 682 -4.91 15.77 11.99
CA GLU A 682 -5.25 17.08 12.54
C GLU A 682 -4.07 17.81 13.18
N GLU A 683 -3.15 17.08 13.83
CA GLU A 683 -2.01 17.69 14.53
C GLU A 683 -0.98 18.29 13.56
N VAL A 684 -0.89 17.71 12.36
CA VAL A 684 -0.01 18.20 11.27
C VAL A 684 -0.74 19.12 10.29
N SER A 685 -1.98 19.51 10.59
CA SER A 685 -2.81 20.38 9.76
C SER A 685 -3.17 21.66 10.52
N PRO A 686 -2.35 22.71 10.48
CA PRO A 686 -2.60 23.92 11.27
C PRO A 686 -3.94 24.57 10.90
N GLU A 687 -4.64 25.11 11.91
CA GLU A 687 -5.84 25.91 11.69
C GLU A 687 -5.50 27.14 10.84
N ALA A 688 -6.39 27.45 9.91
CA ALA A 688 -6.20 28.57 9.01
C ALA A 688 -6.22 29.85 9.80
N ALA A 689 -5.30 30.74 9.43
CA ALA A 689 -5.33 32.05 10.02
C ALA A 689 -6.69 32.76 9.72
N ALA A 690 -7.36 32.57 8.59
CA ALA A 690 -8.67 33.18 8.36
C ALA A 690 -9.73 32.97 9.48
N GLY A 691 -9.60 31.92 10.30
CA GLY A 691 -10.62 31.51 11.25
C GLY A 691 -11.66 30.62 10.58
N PRO A 692 -12.77 30.28 11.26
CA PRO A 692 -13.79 29.42 10.69
C PRO A 692 -14.54 30.10 9.54
N VAL A 693 -15.10 29.29 8.65
CA VAL A 693 -16.06 29.72 7.64
C VAL A 693 -17.45 29.34 8.12
N GLU A 694 -18.40 30.26 8.04
CA GLU A 694 -19.78 30.06 8.50
C GLU A 694 -20.75 30.19 7.33
N VAL A 695 -21.76 29.32 7.29
CA VAL A 695 -22.82 29.33 6.27
C VAL A 695 -24.16 29.45 6.97
N TYR A 696 -24.96 30.39 6.50
CA TYR A 696 -26.30 30.69 6.99
C TYR A 696 -27.31 30.54 5.85
N VAL A 697 -28.41 29.85 6.11
CA VAL A 697 -29.50 29.66 5.13
C VAL A 697 -30.76 30.38 5.60
N ASP A 698 -31.25 31.33 4.81
CA ASP A 698 -32.51 32.03 5.07
C ASP A 698 -33.69 31.30 4.43
N THR A 699 -34.61 30.83 5.26
CA THR A 699 -35.86 30.16 4.86
C THR A 699 -37.07 31.12 4.86
N GLY A 700 -36.82 32.44 4.91
CA GLY A 700 -37.86 33.49 4.91
C GLY A 700 -37.98 34.25 6.23
N ALA A 701 -37.04 34.08 7.16
CA ALA A 701 -37.00 34.71 8.48
C ALA A 701 -35.80 35.66 8.66
N ASP A 702 -35.16 36.09 7.56
CA ASP A 702 -34.00 37.01 7.58
C ASP A 702 -32.83 36.41 8.38
N PHE A 703 -32.59 35.11 8.19
CA PHE A 703 -31.60 34.28 8.89
C PHE A 703 -31.79 34.09 10.40
N VAL A 704 -32.80 34.74 11.02
CA VAL A 704 -33.04 34.65 12.48
C VAL A 704 -33.38 33.23 12.92
N ASN A 705 -34.19 32.53 12.13
CA ASN A 705 -34.54 31.11 12.34
C ASN A 705 -33.85 30.20 11.32
N GLY A 706 -32.79 30.70 10.67
CA GLY A 706 -32.07 30.00 9.61
C GLY A 706 -31.12 28.93 10.16
N VAL A 707 -30.75 27.97 9.31
CA VAL A 707 -29.73 26.96 9.62
C VAL A 707 -28.36 27.65 9.59
N LYS A 708 -27.53 27.39 10.61
CA LYS A 708 -26.13 27.80 10.69
C LYS A 708 -25.24 26.56 10.69
N GLU A 709 -24.25 26.55 9.81
CA GLU A 709 -23.17 25.55 9.79
C GLU A 709 -21.81 26.27 9.88
N THR A 710 -20.87 25.68 10.60
CA THR A 710 -19.52 26.26 10.81
C THR A 710 -18.47 25.21 10.49
N ALA A 711 -17.50 25.54 9.64
CA ALA A 711 -16.31 24.72 9.39
C ALA A 711 -15.08 25.37 10.00
N LEU A 712 -14.31 24.56 10.73
CA LEU A 712 -12.92 24.88 11.02
C LEU A 712 -12.12 24.81 9.73
N THR A 713 -11.55 25.95 9.36
CA THR A 713 -10.72 26.07 8.18
C THR A 713 -9.28 25.69 8.54
N ARG A 714 -8.59 24.94 7.68
CA ARG A 714 -7.16 24.63 7.82
C ARG A 714 -6.39 25.21 6.64
N SER A 715 -5.14 25.60 6.87
CA SER A 715 -4.31 26.17 5.80
C SER A 715 -3.26 25.16 5.38
N ALA A 716 -3.24 24.88 4.08
CA ALA A 716 -2.11 24.27 3.42
C ALA A 716 -0.86 25.17 3.56
N ARG A 717 0.31 24.60 3.28
CA ARG A 717 1.63 25.25 3.49
C ARG A 717 1.75 26.64 2.86
N ASP A 718 1.04 26.90 1.76
CA ASP A 718 1.11 28.15 1.00
C ASP A 718 0.02 29.17 1.39
N GLY A 719 -0.68 28.95 2.50
CA GLY A 719 -1.78 29.83 2.97
C GLY A 719 -3.09 29.67 2.19
N LEU A 720 -3.18 28.60 1.39
CA LEU A 720 -4.38 28.19 0.68
C LEU A 720 -5.27 27.32 1.57
N SER A 721 -6.57 27.48 1.44
CA SER A 721 -7.57 26.75 2.24
C SER A 721 -8.74 26.32 1.37
N LEU A 722 -9.24 25.11 1.62
CA LEU A 722 -10.50 24.61 1.08
C LEU A 722 -11.46 24.36 2.22
N VAL A 723 -12.70 24.84 2.09
CA VAL A 723 -13.79 24.53 3.00
C VAL A 723 -14.91 23.83 2.24
N ARG A 724 -15.44 22.75 2.83
CA ARG A 724 -16.63 22.04 2.35
C ARG A 724 -17.62 21.88 3.50
N LEU A 725 -18.87 22.25 3.26
CA LEU A 725 -19.95 22.31 4.23
C LEU A 725 -21.25 21.83 3.58
N SER A 726 -22.11 21.17 4.35
CA SER A 726 -23.46 20.79 3.92
C SER A 726 -24.47 21.36 4.92
N ALA A 727 -25.50 22.05 4.42
CA ALA A 727 -26.55 22.65 5.24
C ALA A 727 -27.94 22.21 4.75
N GLN A 728 -28.89 22.08 5.68
CA GLN A 728 -30.31 21.94 5.31
C GLN A 728 -30.80 23.24 4.69
N ALA A 729 -31.49 23.13 3.54
CA ALA A 729 -31.85 24.28 2.71
C ALA A 729 -33.31 24.26 2.24
N VAL A 730 -34.19 23.59 3.00
CA VAL A 730 -35.63 23.54 2.69
C VAL A 730 -36.22 24.95 2.65
N GLY A 731 -36.71 25.35 1.47
CA GLY A 731 -37.28 26.68 1.27
C GLY A 731 -36.28 27.83 1.30
N ALA A 732 -35.00 27.55 1.01
CA ALA A 732 -33.95 28.56 0.94
C ALA A 732 -34.30 29.72 -0.01
N ARG A 733 -34.06 30.95 0.44
CA ARG A 733 -34.20 32.19 -0.35
C ARG A 733 -32.88 32.93 -0.51
N ARG A 734 -32.06 32.93 0.53
CA ARG A 734 -30.73 33.56 0.54
C ARG A 734 -29.75 32.67 1.28
N ILE A 735 -28.50 32.70 0.82
CA ILE A 735 -27.37 31.99 1.43
C ILE A 735 -26.35 33.05 1.80
N ARG A 736 -25.96 33.09 3.07
CA ARG A 736 -24.91 33.97 3.56
C ARG A 736 -23.69 33.12 3.91
N ILE A 737 -22.53 33.52 3.43
CA ILE A 737 -21.24 32.89 3.72
C ILE A 737 -20.34 33.93 4.34
N ASP A 738 -19.80 33.59 5.51
CA ASP A 738 -18.84 34.41 6.22
C ASP A 738 -17.46 33.79 6.00
N PRO A 739 -16.62 34.36 5.12
CA PRO A 739 -15.46 33.65 4.62
C PRO A 739 -14.23 33.71 5.56
N ALA A 740 -14.29 34.53 6.60
CA ALA A 740 -13.26 34.62 7.63
C ALA A 740 -13.82 35.29 8.89
N GLY A 741 -13.24 34.97 10.06
CA GLY A 741 -13.59 35.59 11.34
C GLY A 741 -12.78 36.84 11.69
N ARG A 742 -11.94 37.36 10.78
CA ARG A 742 -11.10 38.53 11.03
C ARG A 742 -10.70 39.32 9.78
N ARG A 743 -10.23 40.54 10.01
CA ARG A 743 -9.70 41.47 9.00
C ARG A 743 -8.48 40.90 8.29
N GLY A 744 -8.39 41.15 7.00
CA GLY A 744 -7.33 40.63 6.14
C GLY A 744 -7.65 40.79 4.67
N LEU A 745 -6.74 40.34 3.83
CA LEU A 745 -6.98 40.19 2.40
C LEU A 745 -7.39 38.74 2.13
N LEU A 746 -8.49 38.56 1.40
CA LEU A 746 -8.96 37.25 0.97
C LEU A 746 -9.02 37.22 -0.56
N ARG A 747 -8.28 36.28 -1.15
CA ARG A 747 -8.36 35.94 -2.56
C ARG A 747 -9.29 34.75 -2.71
N LEU A 748 -10.44 34.92 -3.34
CA LEU A 748 -11.33 33.82 -3.69
C LEU A 748 -10.82 33.16 -4.99
N ASP A 749 -10.59 31.86 -4.98
CA ASP A 749 -10.26 31.13 -6.20
C ASP A 749 -11.52 30.52 -6.82
N TRP A 750 -12.41 29.95 -5.99
CA TRP A 750 -13.80 29.66 -6.36
C TRP A 750 -14.70 29.47 -5.14
N LEU A 751 -16.00 29.70 -5.34
CA LEU A 751 -17.09 29.35 -4.43
C LEU A 751 -18.16 28.59 -5.23
N THR A 752 -18.46 27.37 -4.85
CA THR A 752 -19.48 26.53 -5.49
C THR A 752 -20.64 26.30 -4.53
N LEU A 753 -21.86 26.63 -4.96
CA LEU A 753 -23.12 26.33 -4.29
C LEU A 753 -23.80 25.18 -5.05
N SER A 754 -23.90 24.01 -4.42
CA SER A 754 -24.56 22.83 -5.01
C SER A 754 -25.91 22.60 -4.34
N PHE A 755 -26.98 22.89 -5.06
CA PHE A 755 -28.35 22.81 -4.61
C PHE A 755 -28.94 21.42 -4.88
N HIS A 756 -29.26 20.67 -3.83
CA HIS A 756 -29.92 19.37 -3.92
C HIS A 756 -31.43 19.55 -3.95
N ILE A 757 -32.06 19.09 -5.03
CA ILE A 757 -33.47 19.36 -5.36
C ILE A 757 -34.26 18.06 -5.34
N ASN A 758 -35.45 18.08 -4.75
CA ASN A 758 -36.37 16.94 -4.75
C ASN A 758 -36.60 16.45 -6.19
N ASN A 759 -36.52 15.14 -6.40
CA ASN A 759 -36.74 14.52 -7.70
C ASN A 759 -35.74 14.93 -8.81
N ILE A 760 -34.57 15.52 -8.47
CA ILE A 760 -33.42 15.66 -9.39
C ILE A 760 -32.21 14.87 -8.87
N ALA A 761 -31.53 14.10 -9.72
CA ALA A 761 -30.44 13.20 -9.31
C ALA A 761 -29.12 13.95 -9.09
N GLU A 762 -28.77 14.86 -10.01
CA GLU A 762 -27.59 15.70 -9.92
C GLU A 762 -27.92 17.06 -9.28
N PRO A 763 -27.10 17.58 -8.36
CA PRO A 763 -27.33 18.88 -7.78
C PRO A 763 -27.14 19.99 -8.82
N TYR A 764 -27.97 21.04 -8.74
CA TYR A 764 -27.79 22.25 -9.54
C TYR A 764 -26.62 23.06 -8.97
N LYS A 765 -25.59 23.33 -9.77
CA LYS A 765 -24.35 23.98 -9.29
C LYS A 765 -24.27 25.43 -9.77
N VAL A 766 -23.97 26.34 -8.86
CA VAL A 766 -23.60 27.72 -9.14
C VAL A 766 -22.16 27.93 -8.71
N THR A 767 -21.27 28.22 -9.67
CA THR A 767 -19.84 28.42 -9.41
C THR A 767 -19.46 29.89 -9.61
N ILE A 768 -18.96 30.51 -8.55
CA ILE A 768 -18.53 31.90 -8.47
C ILE A 768 -17.01 31.90 -8.46
N THR A 769 -16.39 32.45 -9.51
CA THR A 769 -14.94 32.67 -9.61
C THR A 769 -14.57 34.15 -9.59
N SER A 770 -15.58 35.01 -9.67
CA SER A 770 -15.45 36.45 -9.51
C SER A 770 -16.52 36.97 -8.57
N LEU A 771 -16.11 37.84 -7.66
CA LEU A 771 -16.95 38.59 -6.74
C LEU A 771 -17.49 39.89 -7.36
N ASP A 772 -17.11 40.19 -8.60
CA ASP A 772 -17.75 41.21 -9.44
C ASP A 772 -18.95 40.55 -10.12
N ASP A 773 -20.14 40.73 -9.54
CA ASP A 773 -21.37 40.10 -10.03
C ASP A 773 -22.27 41.09 -10.79
N PRO A 774 -22.19 41.14 -12.13
CA PRO A 774 -23.03 42.00 -12.94
C PRO A 774 -24.52 41.59 -12.92
N ALA A 775 -24.87 40.37 -12.50
CA ALA A 775 -26.24 39.91 -12.36
C ALA A 775 -26.87 40.29 -10.99
N GLN A 776 -26.10 40.89 -10.08
CA GLN A 776 -26.51 41.32 -8.73
C GLN A 776 -27.09 40.20 -7.84
N GLN A 777 -26.77 38.93 -8.10
CA GLN A 777 -27.19 37.80 -7.28
C GLN A 777 -26.32 37.61 -6.03
N LEU A 778 -25.06 38.08 -6.06
CA LEU A 778 -24.10 38.03 -4.98
C LEU A 778 -23.81 39.44 -4.44
N ALA A 779 -24.22 39.70 -3.19
CA ALA A 779 -23.93 40.94 -2.50
C ALA A 779 -22.71 40.79 -1.55
N LEU A 780 -21.87 41.82 -1.52
CA LEU A 780 -20.70 41.91 -0.64
C LEU A 780 -21.01 42.87 0.52
N VAL A 781 -20.99 42.38 1.76
CA VAL A 781 -21.24 43.19 2.96
C VAL A 781 -20.04 43.12 3.89
N GLY A 782 -19.55 44.27 4.38
CA GLY A 782 -18.33 44.32 5.20
C GLY A 782 -17.04 43.99 4.45
N LEU A 783 -17.10 43.97 3.12
CA LEU A 783 -16.02 43.62 2.20
C LEU A 783 -15.78 44.76 1.21
N ARG A 784 -14.51 45.06 0.90
CA ARG A 784 -14.12 45.97 -0.18
C ARG A 784 -13.50 45.19 -1.32
N LEU A 785 -14.15 45.20 -2.49
CA LEU A 785 -13.61 44.60 -3.71
C LEU A 785 -12.38 45.39 -4.19
N LEU A 786 -11.25 44.71 -4.32
CA LEU A 786 -9.99 45.28 -4.81
C LEU A 786 -9.70 44.85 -6.25
N GLN A 787 -9.99 43.58 -6.56
CA GLN A 787 -9.94 42.98 -7.90
C GLN A 787 -11.11 41.99 -8.03
N PRO A 788 -11.44 41.50 -9.24
CA PRO A 788 -12.58 40.60 -9.45
C PRO A 788 -12.62 39.37 -8.54
N ASN A 789 -11.50 38.93 -7.96
CA ASN A 789 -11.42 37.81 -7.05
C ASN A 789 -10.66 38.12 -5.74
N LEU A 790 -10.38 39.39 -5.46
CA LEU A 790 -9.63 39.83 -4.28
C LEU A 790 -10.44 40.85 -3.49
N VAL A 791 -10.69 40.56 -2.22
CA VAL A 791 -11.39 41.45 -1.30
C VAL A 791 -10.55 41.76 -0.08
N GLU A 792 -10.76 42.95 0.47
CA GLU A 792 -10.33 43.30 1.80
C GLU A 792 -11.50 43.17 2.78
N ILE A 793 -11.25 42.46 3.87
CA ILE A 793 -12.20 42.27 4.98
C ILE A 793 -12.07 43.45 5.94
N LEU A 794 -13.09 44.30 5.99
CA LEU A 794 -13.05 45.59 6.70
C LEU A 794 -13.45 45.49 8.18
N GLY A 795 -14.05 44.38 8.60
CA GLY A 795 -14.54 44.18 9.96
C GLY A 795 -14.71 42.70 10.30
N ASP A 796 -15.37 42.43 11.42
CA ASP A 796 -15.42 41.09 12.04
C ASP A 796 -16.67 40.29 11.61
N ASP A 797 -17.37 40.78 10.58
CA ASP A 797 -18.65 40.27 10.07
C ASP A 797 -18.71 40.37 8.52
N PRO A 798 -17.72 39.84 7.77
CA PRO A 798 -17.74 39.84 6.32
C PRO A 798 -18.80 38.87 5.79
N GLN A 799 -19.58 39.27 4.79
CA GLN A 799 -20.67 38.45 4.27
C GLN A 799 -20.67 38.45 2.74
N LEU A 800 -20.71 37.26 2.17
CA LEU A 800 -21.09 36.98 0.79
C LEU A 800 -22.52 36.50 0.81
N VAL A 801 -23.46 37.27 0.26
CA VAL A 801 -24.89 36.94 0.29
C VAL A 801 -25.39 36.62 -1.11
N TYR A 802 -25.63 35.33 -1.38
CA TYR A 802 -26.22 34.86 -2.63
C TYR A 802 -27.75 34.81 -2.51
N THR A 803 -28.45 35.43 -3.45
CA THR A 803 -29.92 35.51 -3.51
C THR A 803 -30.47 34.57 -4.57
N ILE A 804 -31.38 33.68 -4.17
CA ILE A 804 -32.08 32.78 -5.08
C ILE A 804 -33.23 33.55 -5.71
N ASP A 805 -33.12 33.84 -7.01
CA ASP A 805 -34.20 34.42 -7.79
C ASP A 805 -35.10 33.32 -8.36
N LEU A 806 -36.21 33.02 -7.68
CA LEU A 806 -37.17 32.01 -8.14
C LEU A 806 -37.87 32.37 -9.45
N ALA A 807 -37.82 33.63 -9.91
CA ALA A 807 -38.37 34.00 -11.22
C ALA A 807 -37.48 33.48 -12.36
N SER A 808 -36.15 33.57 -12.22
CA SER A 808 -35.19 33.03 -13.19
C SER A 808 -34.77 31.58 -12.91
N GLN A 809 -34.89 31.12 -11.66
CA GLN A 809 -34.47 29.79 -11.19
C GLN A 809 -35.63 29.04 -10.48
N PRO A 810 -36.77 28.81 -11.14
CA PRO A 810 -37.96 28.23 -10.49
C PRO A 810 -37.75 26.80 -9.96
N HIS A 811 -36.80 26.06 -10.54
CA HIS A 811 -36.43 24.70 -10.12
C HIS A 811 -35.82 24.66 -8.71
N LEU A 812 -35.24 25.76 -8.22
CA LEU A 812 -34.66 25.84 -6.87
C LEU A 812 -35.70 25.90 -5.75
N ALA A 813 -37.00 26.06 -6.07
CA ALA A 813 -38.07 25.99 -5.08
C ALA A 813 -38.15 24.63 -4.35
N GLY A 814 -37.66 23.56 -4.99
CA GLY A 814 -37.65 22.20 -4.45
C GLY A 814 -36.36 21.82 -3.70
N VAL A 815 -35.49 22.77 -3.39
CA VAL A 815 -34.25 22.50 -2.66
C VAL A 815 -34.53 21.98 -1.26
N TYR A 816 -33.79 20.95 -0.85
CA TYR A 816 -33.82 20.42 0.51
C TYR A 816 -32.45 20.50 1.22
N ALA A 817 -31.35 20.50 0.46
CA ALA A 817 -29.99 20.62 1.00
C ALA A 817 -29.09 21.46 0.09
N LEU A 818 -28.03 22.02 0.67
CA LEU A 818 -27.03 22.85 0.01
C LEU A 818 -25.64 22.39 0.42
N ASP A 819 -24.77 22.09 -0.55
CA ASP A 819 -23.34 21.97 -0.30
C ASP A 819 -22.63 23.26 -0.72
N VAL A 820 -21.77 23.77 0.16
CA VAL A 820 -20.91 24.93 -0.09
C VAL A 820 -19.46 24.47 -0.13
N GLU A 821 -18.78 24.76 -1.23
CA GLU A 821 -17.33 24.56 -1.38
C GLU A 821 -16.66 25.90 -1.66
N MET A 822 -15.69 26.30 -0.85
CA MET A 822 -14.97 27.56 -1.01
C MET A 822 -13.47 27.33 -0.95
N ALA A 823 -12.76 27.69 -2.02
CA ALA A 823 -11.31 27.68 -2.08
C ALA A 823 -10.77 29.11 -2.14
N PHE A 824 -9.83 29.41 -1.25
CA PHE A 824 -9.34 30.76 -1.08
C PHE A 824 -7.93 30.80 -0.50
N GLY A 825 -7.25 31.93 -0.71
CA GLY A 825 -6.04 32.30 0.03
C GLY A 825 -6.35 33.46 0.98
N TRP A 826 -5.73 33.46 2.15
CA TRP A 826 -5.90 34.54 3.13
C TRP A 826 -4.57 35.08 3.62
N MET A 827 -4.49 36.41 3.78
CA MET A 827 -3.33 37.11 4.29
C MET A 827 -3.74 38.14 5.35
N GLY A 828 -3.15 38.03 6.54
CA GLY A 828 -3.41 38.96 7.63
C GLY A 828 -2.76 40.31 7.41
N ILE A 829 -3.44 41.38 7.84
CA ILE A 829 -2.87 42.72 7.94
C ILE A 829 -2.26 42.81 9.35
N ARG A 830 -0.95 43.10 9.46
CA ARG A 830 -0.19 43.06 10.74
C ARG A 830 -0.91 43.83 11.87
N GLY A 831 -1.27 43.16 12.97
CA GLY A 831 -1.64 43.84 14.23
C GLY A 831 -2.53 43.09 15.22
N ASP A 832 -3.45 42.22 14.79
CA ASP A 832 -4.54 41.77 15.67
C ASP A 832 -4.29 40.39 16.33
N PRO A 833 -4.40 40.26 17.68
CA PRO A 833 -4.33 38.97 18.37
C PRO A 833 -5.58 38.11 18.11
N LEU A 834 -5.38 36.79 18.05
CA LEU A 834 -6.41 35.78 17.77
C LEU A 834 -7.37 35.61 18.97
N ILE A 835 -8.67 35.84 18.79
CA ILE A 835 -9.72 35.44 19.75
C ILE A 835 -10.51 34.30 19.11
N LEU A 836 -10.29 33.06 19.55
CA LEU A 836 -11.04 31.90 19.08
C LEU A 836 -12.42 31.86 19.77
N PRO A 837 -13.52 31.68 19.03
CA PRO A 837 -14.79 31.34 19.65
C PRO A 837 -14.66 29.95 20.30
N MET A 838 -15.16 29.81 21.53
CA MET A 838 -15.21 28.51 22.18
C MET A 838 -16.13 27.55 21.41
N ALA A 839 -15.61 26.35 21.13
CA ALA A 839 -16.37 25.28 20.48
C ALA A 839 -17.60 24.90 21.33
N GLY A 840 -18.78 25.13 20.76
CA GLY A 840 -20.05 24.58 21.20
C GLY A 840 -20.97 24.43 19.99
N PRO A 841 -21.72 23.32 19.86
CA PRO A 841 -22.68 23.16 18.76
C PRO A 841 -23.84 24.14 18.98
N GLY A 842 -23.73 25.33 18.41
CA GLY A 842 -24.79 26.35 18.44
C GLY A 842 -25.78 26.10 17.31
N ARG A 843 -26.97 25.57 17.63
CA ARG A 843 -28.11 25.41 16.71
C ARG A 843 -28.97 26.68 16.57
N ASP A 844 -28.49 27.81 17.06
CA ASP A 844 -29.29 29.03 17.11
C ASP A 844 -28.94 29.98 15.94
N GLY A 845 -29.96 30.45 15.23
CA GLY A 845 -29.83 31.37 14.11
C GLY A 845 -29.30 32.77 14.49
N LEU A 846 -29.16 33.66 13.50
CA LEU A 846 -28.56 34.98 13.72
C LEU A 846 -29.37 35.82 14.73
N PRO A 847 -28.73 36.48 15.72
CA PRO A 847 -29.43 37.37 16.64
C PRO A 847 -30.22 38.45 15.87
N VAL A 848 -31.43 38.78 16.32
CA VAL A 848 -32.35 39.74 15.66
C VAL A 848 -31.70 41.09 15.33
N ARG A 849 -30.73 41.54 16.13
CA ARG A 849 -29.96 42.77 15.87
C ARG A 849 -29.03 42.66 14.66
N ALA A 850 -28.40 41.50 14.46
CA ALA A 850 -27.55 41.23 13.31
C ALA A 850 -28.39 41.17 12.02
N ALA A 851 -29.53 40.46 12.03
CA ALA A 851 -30.46 40.41 10.90
C ALA A 851 -30.96 41.80 10.46
N ARG A 852 -31.29 42.70 11.40
CA ARG A 852 -31.70 44.08 11.08
C ARG A 852 -30.62 44.93 10.42
N LYS A 853 -29.34 44.71 10.77
CA LYS A 853 -28.20 45.41 10.14
C LYS A 853 -28.07 45.00 8.67
N ILE A 854 -28.20 43.69 8.39
CA ILE A 854 -28.18 43.12 7.03
C ILE A 854 -29.27 43.75 6.15
N ARG A 855 -30.51 43.82 6.65
CA ARG A 855 -31.62 44.44 5.90
C ARG A 855 -31.34 45.91 5.54
N ARG A 856 -30.63 46.66 6.40
CA ARG A 856 -30.26 48.06 6.14
C ARG A 856 -29.15 48.17 5.10
N GLU A 857 -28.20 47.25 5.09
CA GLU A 857 -27.05 47.25 4.18
C GLU A 857 -27.41 46.68 2.80
N LEU A 858 -28.29 45.67 2.72
CA LEU A 858 -28.81 45.12 1.46
C LEU A 858 -29.94 45.95 0.83
N GLY A 859 -30.68 46.75 1.62
CA GLY A 859 -31.81 47.56 1.14
C GLY A 859 -31.47 48.68 0.17
N GLY A 860 -30.20 48.84 -0.20
CA GLY A 860 -29.72 49.77 -1.23
C GLY A 860 -29.58 49.16 -2.64
N LEU A 861 -29.68 47.83 -2.78
CA LEU A 861 -29.69 47.13 -4.07
C LEU A 861 -31.12 46.64 -4.34
N ARG A 862 -31.75 47.20 -5.37
CA ARG A 862 -33.10 46.87 -5.83
C ARG A 862 -33.05 46.36 -7.25
#